data_AF-A0A2H9SKX8-F1
#
_entry.id   AF-A0A2H9SKX8-F1
#
_cell.length_a   1.000
_cell.length_b   1.000
_cell.length_c   1.000
_cell.angle_alpha   90.00
_cell.angle_beta   90.00
_cell.angle_gamma   90.00
#
_symmetry.space_group_name_H-M   'P 1'
#
loop_
_entity.id
_entity.type
_entity.pdbx_description
1 polymer ?
#
loop_
_entity_poly.entity_id
_entity_poly.type
_entity_poly.pdbx_seq_one_letter_code
_entity_poly.pdbx_strand_id
1 'polypeptide(L)'
;MGFEIKKNSDAFKEVAQSFANLNQGPHSYIKIIGLNSSDCQVVNRRNASSFKTVTAYVIETLSSASLAIEEKKSLANSFEAILKPFVKKKKLIHWVFFFILIKKQRQVKTARRLIEEFNLYSAQPGAANFTFTLSPSKKANEGKHLQGANKKTVEDLKEKGIFKNPALLHSHLNESPLGTYVVWEDPLSKEYIFFQKTAYREFFPSDFNKAGPVGSVTIAQTQDLAKEIVRLTSPSYLLEVFNKEGRIFENYESAAARLELSTSYAFFYEMEAGIRQLYFIQKIPGVILQKAAAFPVKSTELNLLEMIKEQTSEKNQLAILKVFEKVCADGVEKSKAEAQLKNPGDFYVDPHGSRPLVYYIDLSGQKQHKSFQHPVDLFSEINKLLNVLYQNGEIYKQLSREGKIFQEMDAAMIHLEKAPAGSYACVKSSHADLIRLVLKIPNLNKLETREFTLSSDKNLSQEIDDLVSRLHMQGILKKEGMFVRNLEEAIRRLAYKNFGEYAIWQTPAKLHQMLVKQSDAPFSKAQVIDLDDSLNLFAHIEKNLPTPLKYVGYALNKDAAKKKLQENLEFGNFVFYPKKNYLGETKYKLFIRLSKNTYEKTSLTLNRLKPCIDSLNTSTGLWEYLCRLGYAYNSFQEAQHKNQQEGAKDYILWKGSTGEVNFAPCIRGIDFAKVTPLVIPADSSYESMKEKITHGIYPARKQLLSWLEESGTLVSNEAKAREKLATLPLGSYALWREGSLLNFLRKDENSSPIPSTPICILKNEDLAQKIDALVSNAVQLEWLKTHPRMDKGVYAEVPLAPGDYKFLKIENQYYFYQQPFSPDFGFLPRLTLLKQENIWGQIDRLTSPTFQWKTLEEGGVVVADETQAVKECPIGGWCCWRMATGEIQMLVRASPTSSRKNIISPGENLFKKIGEYAGFASSAKGAAKASTFYSTPTIRASVEKIKNDFLIFIKPDISPEICETMSFVQCVEVYKKAQFATHPDKVPEVGKAQAEARFKAFEEKKGNFLKELKKLLSKQINTSDLVFSKQSFAIIDALFIVNY
;
A
#
# COMPACT_ATOMS: atom_id res chain seq x y z
N MET A 1 36.38 -53.33 47.96
CA MET A 1 35.30 -54.10 47.30
C MET A 1 35.87 -54.65 46.00
N GLY A 2 35.93 -55.98 45.84
CA GLY A 2 36.38 -56.60 44.59
C GLY A 2 35.35 -56.40 43.49
N PHE A 3 35.80 -56.05 42.28
CA PHE A 3 34.94 -55.93 41.11
C PHE A 3 34.69 -57.33 40.54
N GLU A 4 33.43 -57.78 40.54
CA GLU A 4 33.03 -59.09 40.03
C GLU A 4 33.09 -59.10 38.48
N ILE A 5 33.76 -60.10 37.90
CA ILE A 5 33.78 -60.33 36.44
C ILE A 5 32.46 -61.02 36.09
N LYS A 6 31.66 -60.41 35.21
CA LYS A 6 30.35 -60.92 34.79
C LYS A 6 30.35 -61.27 33.30
N LYS A 7 29.59 -62.30 32.94
CA LYS A 7 29.40 -62.71 31.53
C LYS A 7 28.73 -61.60 30.73
N ASN A 8 29.08 -61.50 29.44
CA ASN A 8 28.78 -60.40 28.52
C ASN A 8 27.38 -59.76 28.63
N SER A 9 26.31 -60.55 28.55
CA SER A 9 24.96 -59.96 28.51
C SER A 9 24.51 -59.41 29.87
N ASP A 10 25.02 -59.97 30.97
CA ASP A 10 24.58 -59.61 32.33
C ASP A 10 25.21 -58.30 32.79
N ALA A 11 26.48 -58.05 32.44
CA ALA A 11 27.14 -56.77 32.70
C ALA A 11 26.45 -55.60 31.99
N PHE A 12 26.02 -55.81 30.73
CA PHE A 12 25.28 -54.78 29.97
C PHE A 12 23.86 -54.57 30.50
N LYS A 13 23.17 -55.63 30.96
CA LYS A 13 21.85 -55.51 31.62
C LYS A 13 21.92 -54.70 32.90
N GLU A 14 22.90 -54.98 33.76
CA GLU A 14 23.08 -54.27 35.04
C GLU A 14 23.36 -52.79 34.81
N VAL A 15 24.22 -52.46 33.84
CA VAL A 15 24.46 -51.08 33.45
C VAL A 15 23.20 -50.43 32.89
N ALA A 16 22.45 -51.12 32.01
CA ALA A 16 21.18 -50.61 31.48
C ALA A 16 20.14 -50.32 32.58
N GLN A 17 20.03 -51.20 33.59
CA GLN A 17 19.16 -51.00 34.75
C GLN A 17 19.59 -49.78 35.59
N SER A 18 20.90 -49.57 35.78
CA SER A 18 21.42 -48.37 36.47
C SER A 18 21.11 -47.06 35.74
N PHE A 19 20.87 -47.11 34.42
CA PHE A 19 20.46 -45.97 33.60
C PHE A 19 18.95 -45.76 33.55
N ALA A 20 18.14 -46.78 33.88
CA ALA A 20 16.68 -46.70 33.90
C ALA A 20 16.15 -46.03 35.20
N ASN A 21 16.79 -46.26 36.34
CA ASN A 21 16.40 -45.69 37.64
C ASN A 21 17.17 -44.38 37.93
N LEU A 22 16.76 -43.28 37.31
CA LEU A 22 17.46 -41.98 37.35
C LEU A 22 17.57 -41.31 38.75
N ASN A 23 16.89 -41.81 39.78
CA ASN A 23 16.77 -41.16 41.10
C ASN A 23 17.47 -41.90 42.27
N GLN A 24 18.18 -43.00 42.03
CA GLN A 24 18.85 -43.77 43.10
C GLN A 24 20.31 -44.10 42.73
N GLY A 25 21.25 -43.30 43.24
CA GLY A 25 22.69 -43.64 43.26
C GLY A 25 23.53 -43.32 42.01
N PRO A 26 24.87 -43.48 42.10
CA PRO A 26 25.79 -43.23 40.99
C PRO A 26 25.65 -44.29 39.89
N HIS A 27 25.57 -43.87 38.62
CA HIS A 27 25.46 -44.78 37.49
C HIS A 27 26.68 -45.71 37.35
N SER A 28 26.42 -46.94 36.95
CA SER A 28 27.44 -47.94 36.63
C SER A 28 27.87 -47.84 35.17
N TYR A 29 29.10 -48.22 34.87
CA TYR A 29 29.71 -48.15 33.54
C TYR A 29 30.41 -49.45 33.17
N ILE A 30 30.67 -49.66 31.88
CA ILE A 30 31.29 -50.90 31.38
C ILE A 30 32.78 -50.69 31.15
N LYS A 31 33.60 -51.62 31.63
CA LYS A 31 35.00 -51.79 31.26
C LYS A 31 35.16 -53.08 30.46
N ILE A 32 35.64 -52.94 29.23
CA ILE A 32 36.04 -54.03 28.34
C ILE A 32 37.50 -54.36 28.66
N ILE A 33 37.77 -55.62 29.04
CA ILE A 33 39.10 -56.09 29.44
C ILE A 33 39.97 -56.39 28.21
N GLY A 34 39.34 -56.80 27.10
CA GLY A 34 39.95 -56.96 25.77
C GLY A 34 38.88 -57.12 24.70
N LEU A 35 39.17 -56.71 23.45
CA LEU A 35 38.20 -56.81 22.33
C LEU A 35 37.87 -58.27 21.98
N ASN A 36 38.83 -59.17 22.18
CA ASN A 36 38.71 -60.60 21.89
C ASN A 36 38.33 -61.46 23.13
N SER A 37 38.14 -60.86 24.31
CA SER A 37 37.79 -61.59 25.55
C SER A 37 36.28 -61.53 25.81
N SER A 38 35.67 -62.65 26.18
CA SER A 38 34.23 -62.76 26.50
C SER A 38 33.81 -62.15 27.84
N ASP A 39 34.65 -61.29 28.42
CA ASP A 39 34.54 -60.84 29.80
C ASP A 39 34.44 -59.31 29.89
N CYS A 40 33.41 -58.85 30.60
CA CYS A 40 33.15 -57.45 30.89
C CYS A 40 33.08 -57.22 32.40
N GLN A 41 33.49 -56.03 32.86
CA GLN A 41 33.35 -55.61 34.26
C GLN A 41 32.44 -54.39 34.38
N VAL A 42 31.60 -54.40 35.41
CA VAL A 42 30.82 -53.23 35.84
C VAL A 42 31.69 -52.40 36.77
N VAL A 43 31.93 -51.14 36.39
CA VAL A 43 32.86 -50.24 37.06
C VAL A 43 32.28 -48.83 37.24
N ASN A 44 32.96 -48.01 38.04
CA ASN A 44 32.65 -46.60 38.18
C ASN A 44 33.21 -45.79 36.99
N ARG A 45 32.66 -44.59 36.76
CA ARG A 45 32.95 -43.73 35.58
C ARG A 45 34.43 -43.55 35.22
N ARG A 46 35.32 -43.42 36.21
CA ARG A 46 36.77 -43.18 35.98
C ARG A 46 37.47 -44.34 35.29
N ASN A 47 36.97 -45.57 35.46
CA ASN A 47 37.59 -46.79 34.95
C ASN A 47 36.86 -47.37 33.73
N ALA A 48 35.88 -46.64 33.21
CA ALA A 48 35.03 -47.08 32.11
C ALA A 48 35.77 -47.07 30.77
N SER A 49 35.46 -48.04 29.91
CA SER A 49 35.93 -48.04 28.53
C SER A 49 35.23 -46.95 27.72
N SER A 50 35.94 -46.44 26.71
CA SER A 50 35.38 -45.40 25.83
C SER A 50 34.17 -45.94 25.05
N PHE A 51 33.23 -45.05 24.67
CA PHE A 51 32.08 -45.45 23.85
C PHE A 51 32.49 -46.11 22.54
N LYS A 52 33.57 -45.64 21.90
CA LYS A 52 34.13 -46.24 20.68
C LYS A 52 34.58 -47.69 20.94
N THR A 53 35.21 -47.95 22.08
CA THR A 53 35.67 -49.28 22.50
C THR A 53 34.49 -50.20 22.79
N VAL A 54 33.46 -49.70 23.50
CA VAL A 54 32.24 -50.47 23.79
C VAL A 54 31.47 -50.79 22.50
N THR A 55 31.33 -49.85 21.57
CA THR A 55 30.69 -50.10 20.27
C THR A 55 31.48 -51.12 19.43
N ALA A 56 32.81 -51.00 19.37
CA ALA A 56 33.64 -51.97 18.63
C ALA A 56 33.49 -53.39 19.21
N TYR A 57 33.46 -53.50 20.54
CA TYR A 57 33.21 -54.76 21.23
C TYR A 57 31.84 -55.35 20.88
N VAL A 58 30.78 -54.54 20.90
CA VAL A 58 29.42 -54.99 20.53
C VAL A 58 29.37 -55.44 19.05
N ILE A 59 30.03 -54.73 18.13
CA ILE A 59 30.12 -55.13 16.71
C ILE A 59 30.75 -56.51 16.59
N GLU A 60 31.91 -56.70 17.22
CA GLU A 60 32.65 -57.96 17.19
C GLU A 60 31.83 -59.11 17.80
N THR A 61 31.16 -58.86 18.92
CA THR A 61 30.34 -59.85 19.64
C THR A 61 29.09 -60.24 18.84
N LEU A 62 28.41 -59.28 18.20
CA LEU A 62 27.23 -59.57 17.35
C LEU A 62 27.63 -60.29 16.05
N SER A 63 28.84 -60.03 15.54
CA SER A 63 29.38 -60.66 14.33
C SER A 63 30.04 -62.02 14.58
N SER A 64 30.33 -62.38 15.84
CA SER A 64 30.99 -63.65 16.20
C SER A 64 30.06 -64.85 16.04
N ALA A 65 30.48 -65.90 15.35
CA ALA A 65 29.69 -67.13 15.20
C ALA A 65 29.57 -67.98 16.49
N SER A 66 30.41 -67.72 17.51
CA SER A 66 30.53 -68.58 18.69
C SER A 66 29.49 -68.35 19.80
N LEU A 67 28.68 -67.28 19.71
CA LEU A 67 27.65 -66.93 20.70
C LEU A 67 26.24 -67.23 20.21
N ALA A 68 25.39 -67.75 21.10
CA ALA A 68 23.98 -68.03 20.79
C ALA A 68 23.22 -66.74 20.41
N ILE A 69 22.26 -66.86 19.48
CA ILE A 69 21.48 -65.72 18.94
C ILE A 69 20.72 -64.99 20.07
N GLU A 70 20.26 -65.71 21.08
CA GLU A 70 19.50 -65.23 22.22
C GLU A 70 20.36 -64.36 23.14
N GLU A 71 21.62 -64.74 23.34
CA GLU A 71 22.59 -63.91 24.08
C GLU A 71 22.96 -62.64 23.31
N LYS A 72 23.07 -62.73 21.98
CA LYS A 72 23.29 -61.56 21.11
C LYS A 72 22.10 -60.59 21.11
N LYS A 73 20.86 -61.12 21.04
CA LYS A 73 19.62 -60.32 21.16
C LYS A 73 19.56 -59.62 22.53
N SER A 74 19.87 -60.34 23.60
CA SER A 74 19.95 -59.81 24.96
C SER A 74 20.97 -58.66 25.09
N LEU A 75 22.16 -58.82 24.49
CA LEU A 75 23.20 -57.79 24.45
C LEU A 75 22.76 -56.56 23.63
N ALA A 76 22.21 -56.76 22.43
CA ALA A 76 21.75 -55.69 21.55
C ALA A 76 20.65 -54.84 22.21
N ASN A 77 19.67 -55.48 22.84
CA ASN A 77 18.58 -54.81 23.57
C ASN A 77 19.10 -54.01 24.77
N SER A 78 20.04 -54.56 25.53
CA SER A 78 20.63 -53.90 26.69
C SER A 78 21.50 -52.70 26.27
N PHE A 79 22.26 -52.84 25.19
CA PHE A 79 23.02 -51.74 24.60
C PHE A 79 22.09 -50.62 24.08
N GLU A 80 20.98 -50.97 23.42
CA GLU A 80 19.98 -49.99 23.00
C GLU A 80 19.38 -49.21 24.18
N ALA A 81 19.07 -49.92 25.28
CA ALA A 81 18.55 -49.32 26.50
C ALA A 81 19.53 -48.30 27.11
N ILE A 82 20.84 -48.59 27.09
CA ILE A 82 21.89 -47.64 27.52
C ILE A 82 21.93 -46.40 26.62
N LEU A 83 21.63 -46.52 25.32
CA LEU A 83 21.64 -45.38 24.38
C LEU A 83 20.45 -44.44 24.54
N LYS A 84 19.27 -44.93 24.97
CA LYS A 84 18.01 -44.16 25.04
C LYS A 84 18.11 -42.88 25.92
N PRO A 85 18.71 -42.90 27.12
CA PRO A 85 18.87 -41.70 27.96
C PRO A 85 19.74 -40.59 27.35
N PHE A 86 20.76 -40.95 26.55
CA PHE A 86 21.65 -39.97 25.90
C PHE A 86 20.95 -39.12 24.84
N VAL A 87 19.84 -39.60 24.28
CA VAL A 87 19.04 -38.88 23.29
C VAL A 87 18.04 -37.91 23.94
N LYS A 88 17.58 -38.21 25.17
CA LYS A 88 16.61 -37.37 25.89
C LYS A 88 17.22 -36.12 26.55
N LYS A 89 18.52 -36.10 26.88
CA LYS A 89 19.20 -34.89 27.42
C LYS A 89 19.58 -33.89 26.31
N LYS A 90 18.59 -33.21 25.72
CA LYS A 90 18.80 -32.18 24.67
C LYS A 90 19.04 -30.75 25.20
N LYS A 91 18.95 -30.47 26.50
CA LYS A 91 18.72 -29.10 26.99
C LYS A 91 19.84 -28.36 27.73
N LEU A 92 21.09 -28.85 27.84
CA LEU A 92 22.03 -28.17 28.76
C LEU A 92 23.54 -28.17 28.44
N ILE A 93 23.97 -28.01 27.19
CA ILE A 93 25.41 -27.88 26.88
C ILE A 93 25.66 -26.71 25.93
N HIS A 94 26.40 -25.69 26.42
CA HIS A 94 26.75 -24.46 25.72
C HIS A 94 27.71 -24.65 24.51
N TRP A 95 27.70 -23.62 23.65
CA TRP A 95 28.29 -23.49 22.31
C TRP A 95 29.74 -24.00 22.11
N VAL A 96 30.55 -24.13 23.16
CA VAL A 96 31.95 -24.56 23.06
C VAL A 96 32.11 -26.08 22.81
N PHE A 97 31.08 -26.91 23.06
CA PHE A 97 31.17 -28.37 22.91
C PHE A 97 30.47 -28.96 21.66
N PHE A 98 30.17 -28.15 20.65
CA PHE A 98 29.40 -28.56 19.45
C PHE A 98 30.03 -29.74 18.69
N PHE A 99 31.36 -29.77 18.53
CA PHE A 99 32.06 -30.86 17.86
C PHE A 99 31.99 -32.19 18.62
N ILE A 100 32.00 -32.14 19.96
CA ILE A 100 31.88 -33.34 20.80
C ILE A 100 30.44 -33.89 20.73
N LEU A 101 29.44 -33.01 20.67
CA LEU A 101 28.03 -33.40 20.49
C LEU A 101 27.77 -34.02 19.11
N ILE A 102 28.29 -33.45 18.02
CA ILE A 102 28.15 -34.05 16.67
C ILE A 102 28.83 -35.41 16.62
N LYS A 103 30.06 -35.54 17.16
CA LYS A 103 30.75 -36.84 17.21
C LYS A 103 29.96 -37.86 18.02
N LYS A 104 29.42 -37.49 19.19
CA LYS A 104 28.57 -38.38 20.00
C LYS A 104 27.24 -38.73 19.33
N GLN A 105 26.58 -37.78 18.66
CA GLN A 105 25.33 -38.04 17.92
C GLN A 105 25.56 -38.95 16.71
N ARG A 106 26.66 -38.76 15.97
CA ARG A 106 27.06 -39.68 14.90
C ARG A 106 27.33 -41.08 15.47
N GLN A 107 28.06 -41.18 16.58
CA GLN A 107 28.33 -42.47 17.24
C GLN A 107 27.05 -43.18 17.71
N VAL A 108 26.07 -42.45 18.25
CA VAL A 108 24.76 -43.01 18.63
C VAL A 108 23.95 -43.43 17.40
N LYS A 109 23.98 -42.65 16.30
CA LYS A 109 23.30 -42.99 15.04
C LYS A 109 23.89 -44.25 14.40
N THR A 110 25.21 -44.37 14.37
CA THR A 110 25.91 -45.57 13.89
C THR A 110 25.58 -46.79 14.75
N ALA A 111 25.54 -46.64 16.07
CA ALA A 111 25.18 -47.73 16.99
C ALA A 111 23.72 -48.20 16.83
N ARG A 112 22.77 -47.30 16.54
CA ARG A 112 21.38 -47.69 16.24
C ARG A 112 21.23 -48.41 14.91
N ARG A 113 21.92 -47.92 13.87
CA ARG A 113 21.93 -48.59 12.56
C ARG A 113 22.48 -50.02 12.67
N LEU A 114 23.52 -50.23 13.49
CA LEU A 114 24.02 -51.56 13.81
C LEU A 114 22.93 -52.47 14.42
N ILE A 115 22.17 -51.95 15.39
CA ILE A 115 21.10 -52.71 16.06
C ILE A 115 19.94 -53.00 15.09
N GLU A 116 19.56 -52.04 14.25
CA GLU A 116 18.54 -52.22 13.22
C GLU A 116 18.94 -53.30 12.21
N GLU A 117 20.18 -53.25 11.70
CA GLU A 117 20.72 -54.27 10.79
C GLU A 117 20.84 -55.64 11.46
N PHE A 118 21.24 -55.71 12.74
CA PHE A 118 21.26 -56.96 13.49
C PHE A 118 19.84 -57.52 13.72
N ASN A 119 18.86 -56.68 14.06
CA ASN A 119 17.49 -57.13 14.29
C ASN A 119 16.88 -57.72 13.00
N LEU A 120 17.13 -57.08 11.85
CA LEU A 120 16.76 -57.59 10.53
C LEU A 120 17.41 -58.96 10.24
N TYR A 121 18.70 -59.10 10.54
CA TYR A 121 19.42 -60.38 10.39
C TYR A 121 18.87 -61.48 11.33
N SER A 122 18.64 -61.15 12.60
CA SER A 122 18.20 -62.11 13.62
C SER A 122 16.77 -62.65 13.41
N ALA A 123 16.00 -62.03 12.50
CA ALA A 123 14.68 -62.47 12.08
C ALA A 123 14.73 -63.54 10.96
N GLN A 124 15.88 -63.75 10.31
CA GLN A 124 16.08 -64.74 9.24
C GLN A 124 17.42 -65.51 9.44
N PRO A 125 17.45 -66.53 10.33
CA PRO A 125 18.70 -67.18 10.76
C PRO A 125 19.45 -67.98 9.67
N GLY A 126 18.84 -68.20 8.51
CA GLY A 126 19.41 -68.99 7.40
C GLY A 126 20.31 -68.21 6.44
N ALA A 127 20.44 -66.89 6.59
CA ALA A 127 21.31 -66.06 5.75
C ALA A 127 22.73 -65.95 6.32
N ALA A 128 23.73 -65.87 5.44
CA ALA A 128 25.17 -65.80 5.72
C ALA A 128 25.54 -64.85 6.89
N ASN A 129 26.59 -65.21 7.65
CA ASN A 129 27.11 -64.50 8.83
C ASN A 129 26.89 -62.97 8.81
N PHE A 130 26.36 -62.41 9.90
CA PHE A 130 26.23 -60.96 10.09
C PHE A 130 27.60 -60.27 9.95
N THR A 131 27.88 -59.68 8.79
CA THR A 131 29.05 -58.82 8.55
C THR A 131 28.61 -57.37 8.44
N PHE A 132 28.90 -56.58 9.46
CA PHE A 132 28.70 -55.14 9.41
C PHE A 132 29.82 -54.49 8.57
N THR A 133 29.50 -54.01 7.37
CA THR A 133 30.45 -53.30 6.48
C THR A 133 30.64 -51.85 6.91
N LEU A 134 31.41 -51.64 7.99
CA LEU A 134 32.24 -50.45 8.14
C LEU A 134 33.67 -50.87 7.88
N SER A 135 34.16 -50.73 6.63
CA SER A 135 35.52 -51.13 6.22
C SER A 135 36.57 -50.79 7.28
N PRO A 136 37.07 -51.76 8.07
CA PRO A 136 38.28 -51.60 8.81
C PRO A 136 39.41 -51.91 7.83
N SER A 137 40.30 -50.95 7.65
CA SER A 137 41.54 -51.09 6.88
C SER A 137 42.33 -52.33 7.32
N LYS A 138 42.12 -53.47 6.63
CA LYS A 138 42.98 -54.65 6.65
C LYS A 138 43.59 -54.85 5.25
N LYS A 139 44.26 -53.82 4.73
CA LYS A 139 45.24 -53.91 3.63
C LYS A 139 46.32 -52.84 3.82
N ALA A 140 47.05 -52.91 4.93
CA ALA A 140 48.08 -51.91 5.27
C ALA A 140 49.47 -52.19 4.64
N ASN A 141 49.68 -53.33 3.98
CA ASN A 141 51.01 -53.69 3.46
C ASN A 141 51.16 -53.61 1.92
N GLU A 142 50.10 -53.42 1.13
CA GLU A 142 50.19 -53.13 -0.32
C GLU A 142 50.15 -51.62 -0.64
N GLY A 143 49.68 -50.78 0.30
CA GLY A 143 49.36 -49.37 0.04
C GLY A 143 50.53 -48.39 -0.05
N LYS A 144 51.73 -48.72 0.46
CA LYS A 144 52.87 -47.78 0.43
C LYS A 144 53.43 -47.58 -0.98
N HIS A 145 53.42 -48.61 -1.83
CA HIS A 145 53.91 -48.50 -3.20
C HIS A 145 52.94 -47.73 -4.11
N LEU A 146 51.63 -47.92 -3.89
CA LEU A 146 50.57 -47.23 -4.63
C LEU A 146 50.40 -45.77 -4.23
N GLN A 147 50.69 -45.39 -2.98
CA GLN A 147 50.68 -43.97 -2.56
C GLN A 147 51.68 -43.12 -3.36
N GLY A 148 52.87 -43.66 -3.67
CA GLY A 148 53.87 -42.98 -4.51
C GLY A 148 53.43 -42.86 -5.96
N ALA A 149 52.94 -43.96 -6.55
CA ALA A 149 52.43 -43.99 -7.92
C ALA A 149 51.22 -43.04 -8.11
N ASN A 150 50.23 -43.11 -7.22
CA ASN A 150 49.06 -42.24 -7.25
C ASN A 150 49.43 -40.76 -7.06
N LYS A 151 50.44 -40.45 -6.22
CA LYS A 151 50.92 -39.08 -6.07
C LYS A 151 51.50 -38.53 -7.38
N LYS A 152 52.31 -39.34 -8.09
CA LYS A 152 52.82 -38.97 -9.42
C LYS A 152 51.69 -38.78 -10.44
N THR A 153 50.74 -39.71 -10.50
CA THR A 153 49.56 -39.58 -11.36
C THR A 153 48.75 -38.32 -11.04
N VAL A 154 48.59 -37.95 -9.76
CA VAL A 154 47.92 -36.70 -9.37
C VAL A 154 48.68 -35.46 -9.83
N GLU A 155 50.01 -35.45 -9.74
CA GLU A 155 50.85 -34.36 -10.26
C GLU A 155 50.70 -34.22 -11.78
N ASP A 156 50.80 -35.33 -12.53
CA ASP A 156 50.58 -35.35 -13.98
C ASP A 156 49.17 -34.86 -14.37
N LEU A 157 48.15 -35.25 -13.61
CA LEU A 157 46.76 -34.82 -13.84
C LEU A 157 46.54 -33.34 -13.48
N LYS A 158 47.28 -32.78 -12.51
CA LYS A 158 47.24 -31.35 -12.19
C LYS A 158 47.88 -30.52 -13.31
N GLU A 159 49.01 -30.95 -13.84
CA GLU A 159 49.68 -30.29 -14.97
C GLU A 159 48.79 -30.29 -16.23
N LYS A 160 48.09 -31.40 -16.48
CA LYS A 160 47.10 -31.50 -17.58
C LYS A 160 45.78 -30.76 -17.30
N GLY A 161 45.64 -30.16 -16.11
CA GLY A 161 44.43 -29.47 -15.70
C GLY A 161 43.21 -30.38 -15.51
N ILE A 162 43.39 -31.70 -15.38
CA ILE A 162 42.32 -32.69 -15.19
C ILE A 162 41.97 -32.84 -13.70
N PHE A 163 42.95 -32.65 -12.82
CA PHE A 163 42.73 -32.66 -11.38
C PHE A 163 42.21 -31.30 -10.90
N LYS A 164 40.96 -31.24 -10.40
CA LYS A 164 40.26 -29.98 -10.12
C LYS A 164 39.88 -29.81 -8.64
N ASN A 165 39.73 -28.55 -8.23
CA ASN A 165 39.15 -28.20 -6.93
C ASN A 165 37.62 -28.39 -6.99
N PRO A 166 36.99 -29.10 -6.02
CA PRO A 166 35.54 -29.33 -6.00
C PRO A 166 34.70 -28.05 -6.14
N ALA A 167 35.16 -26.93 -5.57
CA ALA A 167 34.44 -25.66 -5.63
C ALA A 167 34.35 -25.07 -7.05
N LEU A 168 35.27 -25.43 -7.94
CA LEU A 168 35.39 -24.91 -9.31
C LEU A 168 35.00 -25.95 -10.38
N LEU A 169 34.53 -27.13 -9.99
CA LEU A 169 34.19 -28.21 -10.92
C LEU A 169 33.01 -27.86 -11.81
N HIS A 170 31.96 -27.25 -11.24
CA HIS A 170 30.72 -26.94 -11.96
C HIS A 170 30.97 -25.96 -13.12
N SER A 171 31.69 -24.86 -12.90
CA SER A 171 32.02 -23.88 -13.95
C SER A 171 32.86 -24.52 -15.06
N HIS A 172 33.90 -25.26 -14.69
CA HIS A 172 34.75 -25.94 -15.67
C HIS A 172 33.99 -26.97 -16.50
N LEU A 173 33.18 -27.82 -15.86
CA LEU A 173 32.40 -28.84 -16.56
C LEU A 173 31.32 -28.24 -17.45
N ASN A 174 30.73 -27.09 -17.08
CA ASN A 174 29.77 -26.39 -17.93
C ASN A 174 30.40 -25.91 -19.24
N GLU A 175 31.65 -25.42 -19.18
CA GLU A 175 32.40 -24.92 -20.34
C GLU A 175 33.11 -26.04 -21.14
N SER A 176 33.27 -27.23 -20.56
CA SER A 176 34.02 -28.32 -21.18
C SER A 176 33.21 -29.13 -22.21
N PRO A 177 33.84 -29.68 -23.26
CA PRO A 177 33.17 -30.54 -24.23
C PRO A 177 32.71 -31.88 -23.63
N LEU A 178 31.84 -32.61 -24.36
CA LEU A 178 31.53 -34.01 -24.02
C LEU A 178 32.78 -34.87 -24.03
N GLY A 179 32.82 -35.82 -23.10
CA GLY A 179 33.94 -36.74 -22.92
C GLY A 179 35.07 -36.19 -22.06
N THR A 180 35.08 -34.88 -21.73
CA THR A 180 35.98 -34.35 -20.72
C THR A 180 35.73 -35.05 -19.40
N TYR A 181 36.80 -35.60 -18.82
CA TYR A 181 36.77 -36.16 -17.48
C TYR A 181 37.60 -35.31 -16.53
N VAL A 182 37.21 -35.36 -15.27
CA VAL A 182 37.84 -34.65 -14.17
C VAL A 182 38.04 -35.60 -13.01
N VAL A 183 39.09 -35.34 -12.24
CA VAL A 183 39.38 -36.07 -11.01
C VAL A 183 39.52 -35.05 -9.87
N TRP A 184 38.96 -35.36 -8.70
CA TRP A 184 39.19 -34.56 -7.50
C TRP A 184 39.35 -35.44 -6.27
N GLU A 185 39.87 -34.88 -5.18
CA GLU A 185 39.98 -35.57 -3.90
C GLU A 185 38.79 -35.19 -2.99
N ASP A 186 38.12 -36.19 -2.42
CA ASP A 186 37.10 -35.94 -1.40
C ASP A 186 37.78 -35.42 -0.12
N PRO A 187 37.44 -34.22 0.37
CA PRO A 187 38.06 -33.64 1.55
C PRO A 187 37.88 -34.47 2.84
N LEU A 188 36.86 -35.33 2.90
CA LEU A 188 36.54 -36.14 4.08
C LEU A 188 37.15 -37.54 4.07
N SER A 189 37.00 -38.27 2.95
CA SER A 189 37.49 -39.66 2.82
C SER A 189 38.92 -39.75 2.30
N LYS A 190 39.43 -38.68 1.67
CA LYS A 190 40.72 -38.64 0.96
C LYS A 190 40.77 -39.57 -0.27
N GLU A 191 39.64 -40.13 -0.67
CA GLU A 191 39.52 -40.92 -1.89
C GLU A 191 39.48 -40.00 -3.12
N TYR A 192 39.86 -40.54 -4.28
CA TYR A 192 39.75 -39.83 -5.54
C TYR A 192 38.35 -40.04 -6.11
N ILE A 193 37.76 -39.02 -6.71
CA ILE A 193 36.48 -39.13 -7.40
C ILE A 193 36.72 -38.79 -8.86
N PHE A 194 36.34 -39.71 -9.74
CA PHE A 194 36.34 -39.56 -11.19
C PHE A 194 34.94 -39.22 -11.68
N PHE A 195 34.84 -38.29 -12.62
CA PHE A 195 33.61 -38.01 -13.35
C PHE A 195 33.92 -37.70 -14.81
N GLN A 196 33.16 -38.29 -15.73
CA GLN A 196 33.23 -37.99 -17.16
C GLN A 196 31.93 -37.34 -17.63
N LYS A 197 32.03 -36.22 -18.35
CA LYS A 197 30.87 -35.51 -18.88
C LYS A 197 30.27 -36.28 -20.05
N THR A 198 29.09 -36.86 -19.84
CA THR A 198 28.33 -37.67 -20.82
C THR A 198 27.15 -36.89 -21.44
N ALA A 199 26.79 -35.73 -20.91
CA ALA A 199 25.66 -34.94 -21.39
C ALA A 199 25.88 -33.42 -21.32
N TYR A 200 25.25 -32.69 -22.25
CA TYR A 200 25.14 -31.23 -22.25
C TYR A 200 24.07 -30.75 -21.26
N ARG A 201 24.25 -31.08 -19.98
CA ARG A 201 23.46 -30.48 -18.88
C ARG A 201 24.29 -29.43 -18.16
N GLU A 202 23.61 -28.43 -17.61
CA GLU A 202 24.21 -27.51 -16.67
C GLU A 202 24.42 -28.22 -15.33
N PHE A 203 25.61 -28.06 -14.77
CA PHE A 203 25.98 -28.55 -13.46
C PHE A 203 25.96 -27.39 -12.47
N PHE A 204 25.30 -27.59 -11.34
CA PHE A 204 25.23 -26.63 -10.26
C PHE A 204 26.22 -27.02 -9.14
N PRO A 205 26.67 -26.05 -8.30
CA PRO A 205 27.51 -26.37 -7.14
C PRO A 205 26.91 -27.45 -6.23
N SER A 206 25.58 -27.51 -6.15
CA SER A 206 24.85 -28.52 -5.36
C SER A 206 25.09 -29.95 -5.82
N ASP A 207 25.37 -30.18 -7.11
CA ASP A 207 25.54 -31.50 -7.70
C ASP A 207 26.83 -32.20 -7.25
N PHE A 208 27.77 -31.44 -6.68
CA PHE A 208 29.07 -31.93 -6.22
C PHE A 208 29.13 -32.12 -4.69
N ASN A 209 27.99 -32.08 -4.00
CA ASN A 209 27.92 -32.33 -2.56
C ASN A 209 27.98 -33.84 -2.24
N LYS A 210 28.92 -34.27 -1.39
CA LYS A 210 29.12 -35.60 -0.76
C LYS A 210 29.08 -36.89 -1.61
N ALA A 211 28.23 -37.01 -2.62
CA ALA A 211 28.10 -38.18 -3.49
C ALA A 211 28.61 -37.92 -4.92
N GLY A 212 28.82 -36.64 -5.30
CA GLY A 212 29.13 -36.25 -6.67
C GLY A 212 27.92 -36.34 -7.61
N PRO A 213 28.05 -35.87 -8.87
CA PRO A 213 27.00 -36.00 -9.86
C PRO A 213 26.73 -37.48 -10.19
N VAL A 214 25.51 -37.81 -10.61
CA VAL A 214 25.18 -39.15 -11.12
C VAL A 214 26.20 -39.54 -12.21
N GLY A 215 26.84 -40.70 -12.03
CA GLY A 215 27.93 -41.18 -12.89
C GLY A 215 29.34 -41.01 -12.30
N SER A 216 29.50 -40.32 -11.16
CA SER A 216 30.80 -40.23 -10.49
C SER A 216 31.20 -41.54 -9.82
N VAL A 217 32.50 -41.85 -9.87
CA VAL A 217 33.07 -43.08 -9.29
C VAL A 217 34.12 -42.72 -8.26
N THR A 218 33.98 -43.28 -7.07
CA THR A 218 34.99 -43.19 -6.02
C THR A 218 36.06 -44.25 -6.25
N ILE A 219 37.31 -43.80 -6.36
CA ILE A 219 38.52 -44.60 -6.49
C ILE A 219 39.26 -44.54 -5.14
N ALA A 220 39.34 -45.69 -4.48
CA ALA A 220 39.98 -45.79 -3.18
C ALA A 220 41.49 -45.51 -3.29
N GLN A 221 42.11 -44.94 -2.25
CA GLN A 221 43.55 -44.69 -2.24
C GLN A 221 44.42 -45.95 -2.40
N THR A 222 43.84 -47.13 -2.15
CA THR A 222 44.48 -48.44 -2.32
C THR A 222 44.38 -48.98 -3.75
N GLN A 223 43.76 -48.25 -4.68
CA GLN A 223 43.66 -48.62 -6.09
C GLN A 223 44.66 -47.80 -6.93
N ASP A 224 45.13 -48.38 -8.03
CA ASP A 224 45.98 -47.67 -9.01
C ASP A 224 45.12 -46.66 -9.79
N LEU A 225 45.35 -45.38 -9.52
CA LEU A 225 44.57 -44.29 -10.11
C LEU A 225 44.69 -44.24 -11.63
N ALA A 226 45.86 -44.51 -12.20
CA ALA A 226 46.07 -44.48 -13.64
C ALA A 226 45.31 -45.62 -14.33
N LYS A 227 45.39 -46.84 -13.77
CA LYS A 227 44.67 -48.00 -14.30
C LYS A 227 43.15 -47.84 -14.21
N GLU A 228 42.65 -47.29 -13.11
CA GLU A 228 41.22 -47.02 -12.95
C GLU A 228 40.72 -45.95 -13.92
N ILE A 229 41.48 -44.88 -14.17
CA ILE A 229 41.11 -43.89 -15.19
C ILE A 229 40.98 -44.55 -16.56
N VAL A 230 41.94 -45.38 -16.98
CA VAL A 230 41.87 -46.10 -18.28
C VAL A 230 40.63 -46.98 -18.37
N ARG A 231 40.30 -47.72 -17.30
CA ARG A 231 39.08 -48.53 -17.23
C ARG A 231 37.82 -47.67 -17.35
N LEU A 232 37.78 -46.56 -16.62
CA LEU A 232 36.64 -45.65 -16.54
C LEU A 232 36.43 -44.81 -17.81
N THR A 233 37.44 -44.69 -18.67
CA THR A 233 37.30 -44.06 -20.00
C THR A 233 37.09 -45.07 -21.14
N SER A 234 36.92 -46.36 -20.84
CA SER A 234 36.75 -47.40 -21.87
C SER A 234 35.34 -47.39 -22.50
N PRO A 235 35.18 -47.80 -23.77
CA PRO A 235 33.87 -47.89 -24.44
C PRO A 235 32.85 -48.76 -23.71
N SER A 236 33.29 -49.91 -23.18
CA SER A 236 32.43 -50.83 -22.42
C SER A 236 31.88 -50.19 -21.15
N TYR A 237 32.69 -49.39 -20.48
CA TYR A 237 32.26 -48.65 -19.29
C TYR A 237 31.31 -47.50 -19.66
N LEU A 238 31.58 -46.77 -20.74
CA LEU A 238 30.69 -45.71 -21.24
C LEU A 238 29.28 -46.24 -21.53
N LEU A 239 29.15 -47.42 -22.15
CA LEU A 239 27.86 -48.08 -22.35
C LEU A 239 27.15 -48.38 -21.02
N GLU A 240 27.89 -48.84 -20.00
CA GLU A 240 27.34 -49.09 -18.66
C GLU A 240 26.86 -47.78 -18.01
N VAL A 241 27.61 -46.68 -18.16
CA VAL A 241 27.21 -45.36 -17.67
C VAL A 241 25.95 -44.88 -18.37
N PHE A 242 25.89 -44.95 -19.70
CA PHE A 242 24.70 -44.54 -20.45
C PHE A 242 23.46 -45.38 -20.10
N ASN A 243 23.64 -46.67 -19.82
CA ASN A 243 22.56 -47.53 -19.34
C ASN A 243 22.10 -47.12 -17.92
N LYS A 244 23.04 -46.88 -17.00
CA LYS A 244 22.74 -46.41 -15.63
C LYS A 244 22.09 -45.03 -15.59
N GLU A 245 22.45 -44.15 -16.52
CA GLU A 245 21.80 -42.85 -16.71
C GLU A 245 20.39 -42.96 -17.32
N GLY A 246 19.96 -44.16 -17.71
CA GLY A 246 18.67 -44.38 -18.37
C GLY A 246 18.63 -43.72 -19.75
N ARG A 247 19.71 -43.84 -20.53
CA ARG A 247 19.78 -43.35 -21.92
C ARG A 247 19.74 -44.46 -22.96
N ILE A 248 19.98 -45.72 -22.56
CA ILE A 248 19.86 -46.88 -23.44
C ILE A 248 18.57 -47.62 -23.08
N PHE A 249 17.75 -47.89 -24.09
CA PHE A 249 16.44 -48.52 -23.94
C PHE A 249 16.36 -49.84 -24.70
N GLU A 250 15.41 -50.68 -24.30
CA GLU A 250 15.21 -52.00 -24.91
C GLU A 250 14.68 -51.90 -26.35
N ASN A 251 13.90 -50.87 -26.65
CA ASN A 251 13.24 -50.64 -27.94
C ASN A 251 13.00 -49.15 -28.21
N TYR A 252 12.54 -48.85 -29.42
CA TYR A 252 12.23 -47.50 -29.89
C TYR A 252 11.12 -46.84 -29.06
N GLU A 253 10.05 -47.57 -28.71
CA GLU A 253 8.89 -47.05 -27.99
C GLU A 253 9.29 -46.50 -26.61
N SER A 254 10.15 -47.24 -25.90
CA SER A 254 10.67 -46.84 -24.59
C SER A 254 11.60 -45.63 -24.70
N ALA A 255 12.44 -45.56 -25.74
CA ALA A 255 13.29 -44.40 -26.01
C ALA A 255 12.47 -43.15 -26.37
N ALA A 256 11.46 -43.30 -27.23
CA ALA A 256 10.58 -42.21 -27.65
C ALA A 256 9.80 -41.64 -26.45
N ALA A 257 9.20 -42.51 -25.62
CA ALA A 257 8.48 -42.08 -24.40
C ALA A 257 9.40 -41.32 -23.43
N ARG A 258 10.68 -41.72 -23.30
CA ARG A 258 11.63 -40.98 -22.46
C ARG A 258 12.02 -39.62 -23.06
N LEU A 259 12.25 -39.57 -24.37
CA LEU A 259 12.60 -38.34 -25.10
C LEU A 259 11.48 -37.29 -25.01
N GLU A 260 10.21 -37.72 -24.98
CA GLU A 260 9.11 -36.78 -24.73
C GLU A 260 9.23 -36.08 -23.37
N LEU A 261 9.69 -36.79 -22.34
CA LEU A 261 9.66 -36.34 -20.95
C LEU A 261 10.85 -35.46 -20.54
N SER A 262 12.08 -35.66 -21.02
CA SER A 262 13.20 -34.84 -20.52
C SER A 262 14.58 -34.96 -21.20
N THR A 263 14.84 -35.93 -22.08
CA THR A 263 16.18 -36.12 -22.67
C THR A 263 16.28 -35.46 -24.06
N SER A 264 17.47 -34.98 -24.45
CA SER A 264 17.73 -34.43 -25.79
C SER A 264 18.03 -35.52 -26.83
N TYR A 265 18.56 -36.65 -26.39
CA TYR A 265 18.80 -37.85 -27.20
C TYR A 265 18.62 -39.13 -26.35
N ALA A 266 18.43 -40.25 -27.03
CA ALA A 266 18.41 -41.58 -26.43
C ALA A 266 19.02 -42.62 -27.38
N PHE A 267 19.34 -43.78 -26.84
CA PHE A 267 19.73 -44.96 -27.60
C PHE A 267 18.72 -46.08 -27.38
N PHE A 268 18.54 -46.94 -28.37
CA PHE A 268 17.75 -48.16 -28.21
C PHE A 268 18.35 -49.32 -28.98
N TYR A 269 18.01 -50.54 -28.58
CA TYR A 269 18.37 -51.73 -29.32
C TYR A 269 17.27 -52.13 -30.30
N GLU A 270 17.70 -52.67 -31.44
CA GLU A 270 16.81 -53.33 -32.38
C GLU A 270 17.50 -54.56 -32.97
N MET A 271 16.71 -55.57 -33.34
CA MET A 271 17.19 -56.78 -33.98
C MET A 271 17.16 -56.59 -35.49
N GLU A 272 18.33 -56.49 -36.11
CA GLU A 272 18.48 -56.39 -37.57
C GLU A 272 19.27 -57.60 -38.08
N ALA A 273 18.65 -58.40 -38.96
CA ALA A 273 19.24 -59.64 -39.48
C ALA A 273 19.78 -60.62 -38.40
N GLY A 274 19.13 -60.67 -37.23
CA GLY A 274 19.53 -61.53 -36.10
C GLY A 274 20.65 -60.97 -35.22
N ILE A 275 21.16 -59.78 -35.54
CA ILE A 275 22.19 -59.08 -34.76
C ILE A 275 21.51 -57.98 -33.94
N ARG A 276 21.84 -57.90 -32.65
CA ARG A 276 21.38 -56.84 -31.76
C ARG A 276 22.17 -55.57 -32.06
N GLN A 277 21.56 -54.64 -32.77
CA GLN A 277 22.15 -53.39 -33.23
C GLN A 277 21.70 -52.23 -32.33
N LEU A 278 22.61 -51.31 -32.01
CA LEU A 278 22.30 -50.10 -31.23
C LEU A 278 21.96 -48.95 -32.19
N TYR A 279 20.91 -48.21 -31.89
CA TYR A 279 20.48 -47.02 -32.64
C TYR A 279 20.52 -45.80 -31.73
N PHE A 280 20.84 -44.64 -32.29
CA PHE A 280 20.69 -43.35 -31.64
C PHE A 280 19.47 -42.63 -32.19
N ILE A 281 18.78 -41.89 -31.33
CA ILE A 281 17.66 -41.04 -31.72
C ILE A 281 17.67 -39.68 -31.02
N GLN A 282 17.43 -38.67 -31.85
CA GLN A 282 17.13 -37.25 -31.66
C GLN A 282 15.77 -36.79 -31.18
N LYS A 283 15.61 -35.96 -30.13
CA LYS A 283 14.37 -35.15 -30.04
C LYS A 283 14.48 -33.91 -30.92
N ILE A 284 13.72 -33.87 -32.01
CA ILE A 284 13.65 -32.72 -32.92
C ILE A 284 12.54 -31.77 -32.43
N PRO A 285 12.82 -30.47 -32.17
CA PRO A 285 11.80 -29.55 -31.66
C PRO A 285 10.63 -29.37 -32.64
N GLY A 286 9.40 -29.48 -32.13
CA GLY A 286 8.17 -29.29 -32.93
C GLY A 286 7.88 -30.39 -33.96
N VAL A 287 8.59 -31.51 -33.92
CA VAL A 287 8.40 -32.65 -34.83
C VAL A 287 8.08 -33.91 -34.01
N ILE A 288 7.08 -34.68 -34.44
CA ILE A 288 6.74 -35.95 -33.82
C ILE A 288 7.90 -36.92 -34.04
N LEU A 289 8.40 -37.52 -32.95
CA LEU A 289 9.46 -38.53 -33.00
C LEU A 289 9.03 -39.69 -33.90
N GLN A 290 9.73 -39.90 -35.01
CA GLN A 290 9.51 -41.04 -35.91
C GLN A 290 10.73 -41.96 -35.87
N LYS A 291 10.50 -43.27 -35.92
CA LYS A 291 11.56 -44.28 -35.91
C LYS A 291 12.56 -44.10 -37.07
N ALA A 292 12.10 -43.63 -38.22
CA ALA A 292 12.94 -43.33 -39.39
C ALA A 292 13.99 -42.24 -39.14
N ALA A 293 13.85 -41.44 -38.08
CA ALA A 293 14.85 -40.45 -37.67
C ALA A 293 15.98 -41.05 -36.81
N ALA A 294 15.90 -42.34 -36.45
CA ALA A 294 16.96 -43.03 -35.74
C ALA A 294 18.05 -43.50 -36.71
N PHE A 295 19.29 -43.53 -36.23
CA PHE A 295 20.44 -43.97 -37.04
C PHE A 295 21.24 -45.07 -36.32
N PRO A 296 21.69 -46.10 -37.06
CA PRO A 296 22.44 -47.22 -36.50
C PRO A 296 23.85 -46.78 -36.09
N VAL A 297 24.27 -47.18 -34.89
CA VAL A 297 25.63 -46.95 -34.37
C VAL A 297 26.56 -48.03 -34.92
N LYS A 298 27.50 -47.68 -35.81
CA LYS A 298 28.36 -48.69 -36.46
C LYS A 298 29.34 -49.30 -35.45
N SER A 299 29.64 -50.59 -35.60
CA SER A 299 30.56 -51.31 -34.69
C SER A 299 31.99 -50.76 -34.69
N THR A 300 32.40 -50.04 -35.73
CA THR A 300 33.69 -49.33 -35.85
C THR A 300 33.72 -47.97 -35.13
N GLU A 301 32.57 -47.45 -34.68
CA GLU A 301 32.40 -46.15 -34.03
C GLU A 301 32.29 -46.30 -32.50
N LEU A 302 33.22 -47.02 -31.87
CA LEU A 302 33.25 -47.25 -30.41
C LEU A 302 33.42 -45.96 -29.57
N ASN A 303 33.53 -44.79 -30.19
CA ASN A 303 33.52 -43.49 -29.50
C ASN A 303 32.12 -42.85 -29.55
N LEU A 304 31.19 -43.39 -28.75
CA LEU A 304 29.82 -42.89 -28.62
C LEU A 304 29.74 -41.38 -28.33
N LEU A 305 30.73 -40.83 -27.61
CA LEU A 305 30.78 -39.41 -27.26
C LEU A 305 31.09 -38.52 -28.46
N GLU A 306 31.96 -38.94 -29.38
CA GLU A 306 32.21 -38.24 -30.64
C GLU A 306 30.98 -38.25 -31.53
N MET A 307 30.32 -39.41 -31.63
CA MET A 307 29.08 -39.53 -32.39
C MET A 307 27.99 -38.62 -31.82
N ILE A 308 27.77 -38.61 -30.49
CA ILE A 308 26.83 -37.66 -29.87
C ILE A 308 27.22 -36.22 -30.21
N LYS A 309 28.49 -35.84 -30.06
CA LYS A 309 28.98 -34.49 -30.34
C LYS A 309 28.74 -34.06 -31.79
N GLU A 310 28.97 -34.95 -32.75
CA GLU A 310 28.70 -34.68 -34.17
C GLU A 310 27.20 -34.55 -34.42
N GLN A 311 26.42 -35.48 -33.89
CA GLN A 311 24.99 -35.56 -34.15
C GLN A 311 24.18 -34.43 -33.50
N THR A 312 24.61 -33.95 -32.34
CA THR A 312 24.03 -32.79 -31.66
C THR A 312 24.72 -31.47 -32.02
N SER A 313 25.66 -31.46 -32.97
CA SER A 313 26.33 -30.23 -33.38
C SER A 313 25.34 -29.26 -34.04
N GLU A 314 25.55 -27.96 -33.83
CA GLU A 314 24.72 -26.90 -34.42
C GLU A 314 24.60 -27.08 -35.94
N LYS A 315 25.70 -27.41 -36.63
CA LYS A 315 25.73 -27.66 -38.08
C LYS A 315 24.78 -28.79 -38.50
N ASN A 316 24.83 -29.92 -37.79
CA ASN A 316 23.99 -31.07 -38.13
C ASN A 316 22.51 -30.82 -37.77
N GLN A 317 22.27 -30.19 -36.62
CA GLN A 317 20.92 -29.84 -36.17
C GLN A 317 20.24 -28.80 -37.09
N LEU A 318 20.98 -27.81 -37.61
CA LEU A 318 20.48 -26.90 -38.64
C LEU A 318 20.18 -27.63 -39.96
N ALA A 319 21.04 -28.58 -40.37
CA ALA A 319 20.77 -29.39 -41.56
C ALA A 319 19.48 -30.22 -41.41
N ILE A 320 19.26 -30.82 -40.22
CA ILE A 320 18.03 -31.55 -39.90
C ILE A 320 16.82 -30.60 -39.92
N LEU A 321 16.87 -29.44 -39.27
CA LEU A 321 15.76 -28.48 -39.27
C LEU A 321 15.44 -27.97 -40.67
N LYS A 322 16.43 -27.87 -41.57
CA LYS A 322 16.22 -27.50 -42.97
C LYS A 322 15.35 -28.54 -43.71
N VAL A 323 15.52 -29.83 -43.42
CA VAL A 323 14.67 -30.91 -43.97
C VAL A 323 13.22 -30.76 -43.53
N PHE A 324 12.97 -30.25 -42.33
CA PHE A 324 11.63 -29.99 -41.79
C PHE A 324 11.08 -28.60 -42.12
N GLU A 325 11.71 -27.86 -43.04
CA GLU A 325 11.34 -26.48 -43.40
C GLU A 325 11.36 -25.50 -42.21
N LYS A 326 12.16 -25.81 -41.17
CA LYS A 326 12.32 -24.99 -39.96
C LYS A 326 13.54 -24.07 -40.01
N VAL A 327 14.24 -23.97 -41.13
CA VAL A 327 15.38 -23.06 -41.35
C VAL A 327 15.10 -22.17 -42.55
N CYS A 328 15.39 -20.88 -42.42
CA CYS A 328 15.32 -19.91 -43.51
C CYS A 328 16.74 -19.54 -43.93
N ALA A 329 17.18 -19.91 -45.14
CA ALA A 329 18.55 -19.61 -45.58
C ALA A 329 18.70 -18.19 -46.18
N ASP A 330 17.66 -17.65 -46.85
CA ASP A 330 17.74 -16.36 -47.58
C ASP A 330 16.45 -15.49 -47.50
N GLY A 331 16.53 -14.21 -47.87
CA GLY A 331 15.44 -13.22 -47.71
C GLY A 331 14.09 -13.55 -48.41
N VAL A 332 14.10 -14.36 -49.47
CA VAL A 332 12.87 -14.84 -50.14
C VAL A 332 12.21 -15.98 -49.35
N GLU A 333 12.99 -16.83 -48.69
CA GLU A 333 12.49 -17.91 -47.83
C GLU A 333 11.92 -17.36 -46.52
N LYS A 334 12.41 -16.20 -46.06
CA LYS A 334 11.96 -15.56 -44.82
C LYS A 334 10.46 -15.26 -44.84
N SER A 335 9.96 -14.69 -45.93
CA SER A 335 8.53 -14.37 -46.06
C SER A 335 7.65 -15.63 -46.04
N LYS A 336 8.14 -16.75 -46.57
CA LYS A 336 7.44 -18.05 -46.54
C LYS A 336 7.49 -18.68 -45.16
N ALA A 337 8.66 -18.70 -44.50
CA ALA A 337 8.82 -19.22 -43.14
C ALA A 337 7.99 -18.41 -42.12
N GLU A 338 7.92 -17.09 -42.29
CA GLU A 338 7.07 -16.22 -41.48
C GLU A 338 5.58 -16.51 -41.67
N ALA A 339 5.14 -16.85 -42.89
CA ALA A 339 3.75 -17.24 -43.14
C ALA A 339 3.37 -18.59 -42.51
N GLN A 340 4.34 -19.42 -42.15
CA GLN A 340 4.13 -20.69 -41.44
C GLN A 340 3.99 -20.51 -39.92
N LEU A 341 4.33 -19.34 -39.37
CA LEU A 341 4.16 -19.00 -37.94
C LEU A 341 2.71 -18.58 -37.65
N LYS A 342 1.82 -19.53 -37.31
CA LYS A 342 0.38 -19.25 -37.11
C LYS A 342 -0.10 -19.49 -35.69
N ASN A 343 0.46 -20.48 -35.01
CA ASN A 343 0.01 -20.95 -33.72
C ASN A 343 1.11 -20.76 -32.66
N PRO A 344 0.74 -20.54 -31.38
CA PRO A 344 1.70 -20.53 -30.28
C PRO A 344 2.57 -21.78 -30.28
N GLY A 345 3.89 -21.59 -30.22
CA GLY A 345 4.88 -22.66 -30.31
C GLY A 345 5.37 -22.99 -31.73
N ASP A 346 4.77 -22.42 -32.77
CA ASP A 346 5.38 -22.43 -34.10
C ASP A 346 6.69 -21.63 -34.05
N PHE A 347 7.73 -22.15 -34.71
CA PHE A 347 9.03 -21.49 -34.80
C PHE A 347 9.72 -21.75 -36.15
N TYR A 348 10.69 -20.90 -36.48
CA TYR A 348 11.72 -21.14 -37.50
C TYR A 348 13.07 -20.58 -37.02
N VAL A 349 14.17 -21.04 -37.61
CA VAL A 349 15.53 -20.64 -37.29
C VAL A 349 16.15 -19.89 -38.46
N ASP A 350 16.72 -18.73 -38.17
CA ASP A 350 17.53 -17.91 -39.07
C ASP A 350 19.02 -18.11 -38.70
N PRO A 351 19.81 -18.82 -39.52
CA PRO A 351 21.21 -19.11 -39.27
C PRO A 351 22.08 -17.89 -39.65
N HIS A 352 21.93 -16.78 -38.94
CA HIS A 352 22.66 -15.55 -39.24
C HIS A 352 24.02 -15.51 -38.51
N GLY A 353 25.11 -15.77 -39.23
CA GLY A 353 26.47 -15.65 -38.70
C GLY A 353 26.82 -16.69 -37.63
N SER A 354 27.38 -16.24 -36.49
CA SER A 354 27.83 -17.11 -35.38
C SER A 354 26.78 -17.36 -34.28
N ARG A 355 25.53 -16.90 -34.49
CA ARG A 355 24.45 -16.96 -33.48
C ARG A 355 23.10 -17.26 -34.14
N PRO A 356 22.57 -18.49 -34.05
CA PRO A 356 21.27 -18.80 -34.60
C PRO A 356 20.17 -17.98 -33.89
N LEU A 357 19.28 -17.40 -34.70
CA LEU A 357 18.12 -16.61 -34.26
C LEU A 357 16.86 -17.45 -34.44
N VAL A 358 16.15 -17.72 -33.35
CA VAL A 358 14.91 -18.50 -33.39
C VAL A 358 13.73 -17.55 -33.29
N TYR A 359 12.96 -17.47 -34.36
CA TYR A 359 11.71 -16.73 -34.41
C TYR A 359 10.55 -17.66 -34.05
N TYR A 360 9.63 -17.22 -33.20
CA TYR A 360 8.52 -18.05 -32.73
C TYR A 360 7.26 -17.24 -32.45
N ILE A 361 6.10 -17.90 -32.39
CA ILE A 361 4.85 -17.30 -31.91
C ILE A 361 4.70 -17.55 -30.41
N ASP A 362 4.58 -16.48 -29.63
CA ASP A 362 4.33 -16.55 -28.20
C ASP A 362 2.87 -16.94 -27.89
N LEU A 363 2.55 -17.06 -26.60
CA LEU A 363 1.20 -17.41 -26.13
C LEU A 363 0.13 -16.36 -26.47
N SER A 364 0.54 -15.13 -26.79
CA SER A 364 -0.36 -14.05 -27.19
C SER A 364 -0.67 -14.04 -28.69
N GLY A 365 -0.02 -14.92 -29.47
CA GLY A 365 -0.11 -14.93 -30.91
C GLY A 365 0.82 -13.92 -31.59
N GLN A 366 1.74 -13.29 -30.84
CA GLN A 366 2.70 -12.35 -31.40
C GLN A 366 4.01 -13.05 -31.77
N LYS A 367 4.68 -12.49 -32.78
CA LYS A 367 5.95 -12.99 -33.29
C LYS A 367 7.11 -12.42 -32.48
N GLN A 368 7.88 -13.30 -31.87
CA GLN A 368 9.06 -12.99 -31.07
C GLN A 368 10.32 -13.61 -31.70
N HIS A 369 11.49 -13.23 -31.17
CA HIS A 369 12.75 -13.89 -31.52
C HIS A 369 13.67 -14.03 -30.31
N LYS A 370 14.50 -15.09 -30.31
CA LYS A 370 15.54 -15.32 -29.31
C LYS A 370 16.85 -15.70 -30.00
N SER A 371 17.94 -15.05 -29.63
CA SER A 371 19.28 -15.39 -30.12
C SER A 371 19.96 -16.34 -29.14
N PHE A 372 20.57 -17.40 -29.66
CA PHE A 372 21.40 -18.32 -28.87
C PHE A 372 22.87 -18.06 -29.17
N GLN A 373 23.68 -17.81 -28.13
CA GLN A 373 25.13 -17.65 -28.29
C GLN A 373 25.78 -19.04 -28.25
N HIS A 374 26.35 -19.48 -29.37
CA HIS A 374 27.10 -20.74 -29.50
C HIS A 374 26.41 -21.95 -28.83
N PRO A 375 25.15 -22.28 -29.16
CA PRO A 375 24.47 -23.39 -28.53
C PRO A 375 25.20 -24.70 -28.87
N VAL A 376 25.68 -25.39 -27.83
CA VAL A 376 26.33 -26.69 -28.01
C VAL A 376 25.31 -27.77 -28.42
N ASP A 377 24.02 -27.54 -28.11
CA ASP A 377 22.86 -28.34 -28.52
C ASP A 377 21.68 -27.37 -28.77
N LEU A 378 21.47 -26.99 -30.03
CA LEU A 378 20.42 -26.06 -30.48
C LEU A 378 19.02 -26.64 -30.23
N PHE A 379 18.83 -27.95 -30.40
CA PHE A 379 17.52 -28.59 -30.16
C PHE A 379 17.10 -28.52 -28.70
N SER A 380 18.03 -28.72 -27.77
CA SER A 380 17.75 -28.59 -26.34
C SER A 380 17.30 -27.17 -25.98
N GLU A 381 17.98 -26.15 -26.50
CA GLU A 381 17.65 -24.76 -26.25
C GLU A 381 16.27 -24.34 -26.83
N ILE A 382 15.94 -24.80 -28.04
CA ILE A 382 14.61 -24.57 -28.64
C ILE A 382 13.54 -25.32 -27.86
N ASN A 383 13.76 -26.59 -27.48
CA ASN A 383 12.79 -27.35 -26.69
C ASN A 383 12.56 -26.74 -25.30
N LYS A 384 13.60 -26.21 -24.64
CA LYS A 384 13.44 -25.45 -23.38
C LYS A 384 12.54 -24.24 -23.58
N LEU A 385 12.78 -23.45 -24.63
CA LEU A 385 11.96 -22.29 -24.97
C LEU A 385 10.49 -22.69 -25.20
N LEU A 386 10.25 -23.69 -26.04
CA LEU A 386 8.90 -24.18 -26.35
C LEU A 386 8.19 -24.76 -25.12
N ASN A 387 8.87 -25.55 -24.30
CA ASN A 387 8.29 -26.13 -23.08
C ASN A 387 7.88 -25.06 -22.07
N VAL A 388 8.70 -24.02 -21.89
CA VAL A 388 8.34 -22.88 -21.03
C VAL A 388 7.09 -22.19 -21.55
N LEU A 389 6.98 -21.97 -22.87
CA LEU A 389 5.77 -21.40 -23.48
C LEU A 389 4.55 -22.29 -23.23
N TYR A 390 4.63 -23.60 -23.47
CA TYR A 390 3.51 -24.52 -23.23
C TYR A 390 3.07 -24.55 -21.75
N GLN A 391 4.02 -24.65 -20.82
CA GLN A 391 3.74 -24.65 -19.37
C GLN A 391 3.10 -23.33 -18.93
N ASN A 392 3.63 -22.20 -19.39
CA ASN A 392 3.10 -20.88 -19.08
C ASN A 392 1.69 -20.68 -19.68
N GLY A 393 1.39 -21.29 -20.82
CA GLY A 393 0.06 -21.26 -21.44
C GLY A 393 -1.02 -21.94 -20.60
N GLU A 394 -0.71 -23.10 -20.03
CA GLU A 394 -1.65 -23.81 -19.15
C GLU A 394 -1.88 -23.07 -17.82
N ILE A 395 -0.81 -22.50 -17.25
CA ILE A 395 -0.93 -21.64 -16.05
C ILE A 395 -1.77 -20.39 -16.35
N TYR A 396 -1.62 -19.78 -17.52
CA TYR A 396 -2.44 -18.64 -17.92
C TYR A 396 -3.93 -19.02 -18.01
N LYS A 397 -4.25 -20.17 -18.61
CA LYS A 397 -5.62 -20.70 -18.66
C LYS A 397 -6.15 -20.99 -17.26
N GLN A 398 -5.33 -21.56 -16.37
CA GLN A 398 -5.69 -21.81 -14.98
C GLN A 398 -6.00 -20.50 -14.23
N LEU A 399 -5.09 -19.53 -14.25
CA LEU A 399 -5.28 -18.23 -13.58
C LEU A 399 -6.48 -17.46 -14.12
N SER A 400 -6.78 -17.60 -15.42
CA SER A 400 -7.98 -17.05 -16.04
C SER A 400 -9.26 -17.72 -15.52
N ARG A 401 -9.28 -19.06 -15.42
CA ARG A 401 -10.40 -19.82 -14.80
C ARG A 401 -10.60 -19.47 -13.33
N GLU A 402 -9.51 -19.20 -12.60
CA GLU A 402 -9.54 -18.76 -11.20
C GLU A 402 -9.95 -17.28 -11.04
N GLY A 403 -10.14 -16.54 -12.15
CA GLY A 403 -10.50 -15.12 -12.11
C GLY A 403 -9.39 -14.23 -11.52
N LYS A 404 -8.13 -14.66 -11.64
CA LYS A 404 -6.96 -13.94 -11.10
C LYS A 404 -6.21 -13.12 -12.15
N ILE A 405 -6.58 -13.23 -13.42
CA ILE A 405 -5.99 -12.45 -14.52
C ILE A 405 -6.90 -11.27 -14.90
N PHE A 406 -6.29 -10.09 -15.00
CA PHE A 406 -6.97 -8.84 -15.34
C PHE A 406 -6.23 -8.12 -16.47
N GLN A 407 -7.00 -7.43 -17.32
CA GLN A 407 -6.45 -6.60 -18.41
C GLN A 407 -5.95 -5.24 -17.87
N GLU A 408 -6.57 -4.75 -16.80
CA GLU A 408 -6.30 -3.42 -16.23
C GLU A 408 -5.95 -3.52 -14.74
N MET A 409 -5.04 -2.64 -14.31
CA MET A 409 -4.63 -2.55 -12.91
C MET A 409 -5.81 -2.20 -11.99
N ASP A 410 -6.72 -1.31 -12.43
CA ASP A 410 -7.87 -0.89 -11.61
C ASP A 410 -8.80 -2.06 -11.28
N ALA A 411 -9.08 -2.94 -12.25
CA ALA A 411 -9.88 -4.14 -12.03
C ALA A 411 -9.20 -5.11 -11.05
N ALA A 412 -7.88 -5.29 -11.16
CA ALA A 412 -7.11 -6.10 -10.22
C ALA A 412 -7.13 -5.51 -8.80
N MET A 413 -7.02 -4.19 -8.66
CA MET A 413 -7.06 -3.51 -7.37
C MET A 413 -8.45 -3.63 -6.71
N ILE A 414 -9.54 -3.53 -7.47
CA ILE A 414 -10.91 -3.75 -6.98
C ILE A 414 -11.10 -5.20 -6.50
N HIS A 415 -10.54 -6.17 -7.23
CA HIS A 415 -10.56 -7.57 -6.81
C HIS A 415 -9.80 -7.77 -5.49
N LEU A 416 -8.57 -7.25 -5.40
CA LEU A 416 -7.73 -7.37 -4.20
C LEU A 416 -8.29 -6.63 -2.99
N GLU A 417 -9.03 -5.53 -3.18
CA GLU A 417 -9.67 -4.81 -2.08
C GLU A 417 -10.59 -5.72 -1.25
N LYS A 418 -11.31 -6.63 -1.91
CA LYS A 418 -12.25 -7.59 -1.29
C LYS A 418 -11.58 -8.89 -0.82
N ALA A 419 -10.40 -9.21 -1.34
CA ALA A 419 -9.67 -10.43 -1.01
C ALA A 419 -8.87 -10.28 0.30
N PRO A 420 -8.58 -11.35 1.05
CA PRO A 420 -7.71 -11.27 2.23
C PRO A 420 -6.26 -10.89 1.86
N ALA A 421 -5.51 -10.36 2.81
CA ALA A 421 -4.09 -10.09 2.63
C ALA A 421 -3.32 -11.39 2.31
N GLY A 422 -2.33 -11.30 1.43
CA GLY A 422 -1.64 -12.45 0.86
C GLY A 422 -2.33 -13.06 -0.37
N SER A 423 -3.51 -12.59 -0.75
CA SER A 423 -4.06 -12.82 -2.09
C SER A 423 -3.32 -12.00 -3.14
N TYR A 424 -3.30 -12.50 -4.37
CA TYR A 424 -2.64 -11.87 -5.50
C TYR A 424 -3.56 -11.82 -6.71
N ALA A 425 -3.26 -10.87 -7.60
CA ALA A 425 -3.87 -10.73 -8.92
C ALA A 425 -2.76 -10.55 -9.96
N CYS A 426 -2.98 -11.01 -11.17
CA CYS A 426 -2.06 -10.90 -12.29
C CYS A 426 -2.62 -9.89 -13.30
N VAL A 427 -1.86 -8.86 -13.63
CA VAL A 427 -2.22 -7.86 -14.64
C VAL A 427 -1.41 -8.10 -15.90
N LYS A 428 -2.10 -8.25 -17.04
CA LYS A 428 -1.45 -8.35 -18.34
C LYS A 428 -1.00 -6.95 -18.79
N SER A 429 0.29 -6.77 -19.07
CA SER A 429 0.77 -5.52 -19.67
C SER A 429 0.32 -5.41 -21.12
N SER A 430 -0.10 -4.22 -21.55
CA SER A 430 -0.47 -3.92 -22.94
C SER A 430 0.72 -3.85 -23.90
N HIS A 431 1.96 -3.78 -23.39
CA HIS A 431 3.16 -3.49 -24.20
C HIS A 431 4.28 -4.52 -24.10
N ALA A 432 4.09 -5.62 -23.37
CA ALA A 432 5.05 -6.72 -23.32
C ALA A 432 4.37 -7.97 -22.77
N ASP A 433 4.91 -9.15 -23.05
CA ASP A 433 4.59 -10.45 -22.41
C ASP A 433 4.89 -10.49 -20.89
N LEU A 434 4.97 -9.33 -20.25
CA LEU A 434 5.18 -9.16 -18.84
C LEU A 434 3.83 -9.26 -18.12
N ILE A 435 3.68 -10.35 -17.38
CA ILE A 435 2.61 -10.47 -16.39
C ILE A 435 3.12 -9.79 -15.11
N ARG A 436 2.35 -8.84 -14.60
CA ARG A 436 2.63 -8.25 -13.28
C ARG A 436 1.82 -8.98 -12.23
N LEU A 437 2.49 -9.55 -11.23
CA LEU A 437 1.83 -10.06 -10.04
C LEU A 437 1.69 -8.93 -9.03
N VAL A 438 0.47 -8.68 -8.58
CA VAL A 438 0.10 -7.69 -7.58
C VAL A 438 -0.31 -8.45 -6.32
N LEU A 439 0.51 -8.41 -5.28
CA LEU A 439 0.29 -9.09 -4.00
C LEU A 439 -0.25 -8.11 -2.96
N LYS A 440 -1.37 -8.44 -2.29
CA LYS A 440 -1.91 -7.64 -1.19
C LYS A 440 -1.12 -7.86 0.10
N ILE A 441 -0.71 -6.77 0.76
CA ILE A 441 -0.01 -6.76 2.04
C ILE A 441 -0.98 -6.34 3.17
N PRO A 442 -0.84 -6.91 4.39
CA PRO A 442 -1.65 -6.52 5.53
C PRO A 442 -1.36 -5.07 5.97
N ASN A 443 -2.34 -4.19 5.80
CA ASN A 443 -2.34 -2.83 6.32
C ASN A 443 -3.76 -2.41 6.74
N LEU A 444 -3.92 -1.86 7.94
CA LEU A 444 -5.22 -1.49 8.48
C LEU A 444 -5.83 -0.25 7.80
N ASN A 445 -5.00 0.67 7.30
CA ASN A 445 -5.41 2.03 6.92
C ASN A 445 -5.53 2.25 5.41
N LYS A 446 -5.15 1.29 4.58
CA LYS A 446 -5.16 1.37 3.11
C LYS A 446 -5.02 -0.01 2.48
N LEU A 447 -5.52 -0.17 1.25
CA LEU A 447 -5.05 -1.23 0.37
C LEU A 447 -3.57 -0.95 0.08
N GLU A 448 -2.71 -1.87 0.51
CA GLU A 448 -1.28 -1.84 0.22
C GLU A 448 -0.92 -3.07 -0.59
N THR A 449 -0.27 -2.85 -1.72
CA THR A 449 0.10 -3.92 -2.64
C THR A 449 1.59 -3.83 -2.98
N ARG A 450 2.16 -4.96 -3.41
CA ARG A 450 3.47 -5.01 -4.06
C ARG A 450 3.34 -5.61 -5.44
N GLU A 451 3.99 -4.96 -6.37
CA GLU A 451 4.05 -5.39 -7.77
C GLU A 451 5.37 -6.11 -8.02
N PHE A 452 5.26 -7.22 -8.72
CA PHE A 452 6.38 -8.03 -9.18
C PHE A 452 6.20 -8.27 -10.68
N THR A 453 7.27 -8.08 -11.44
CA THR A 453 7.28 -8.40 -12.87
C THR A 453 7.69 -9.86 -13.02
N LEU A 454 6.82 -10.68 -13.62
CA LEU A 454 7.12 -12.07 -13.95
C LEU A 454 7.77 -12.15 -15.33
N SER A 455 8.72 -13.07 -15.49
CA SER A 455 9.47 -13.23 -16.74
C SER A 455 8.86 -14.33 -17.61
N SER A 456 8.62 -14.05 -18.90
CA SER A 456 7.98 -15.00 -19.82
C SER A 456 8.87 -16.21 -20.16
N ASP A 457 10.18 -16.13 -19.89
CA ASP A 457 11.17 -17.18 -20.11
C ASP A 457 11.38 -18.12 -18.90
N LYS A 458 10.63 -17.92 -17.81
CA LYS A 458 10.64 -18.77 -16.62
C LYS A 458 9.29 -19.47 -16.42
N ASN A 459 9.30 -20.53 -15.62
CA ASN A 459 8.07 -21.22 -15.23
C ASN A 459 7.24 -20.31 -14.30
N LEU A 460 6.13 -19.78 -14.82
CA LEU A 460 5.27 -18.83 -14.10
C LEU A 460 4.69 -19.42 -12.81
N SER A 461 4.36 -20.72 -12.78
CA SER A 461 3.80 -21.35 -11.58
C SER A 461 4.79 -21.27 -10.42
N GLN A 462 6.03 -21.69 -10.67
CA GLN A 462 7.07 -21.68 -9.65
C GLN A 462 7.39 -20.25 -9.20
N GLU A 463 7.46 -19.29 -10.13
CA GLU A 463 7.76 -17.90 -9.79
C GLU A 463 6.64 -17.27 -8.96
N ILE A 464 5.37 -17.55 -9.28
CA ILE A 464 4.22 -17.13 -8.47
C ILE A 464 4.30 -17.78 -7.09
N ASP A 465 4.48 -19.09 -7.00
CA ASP A 465 4.56 -19.85 -5.75
C ASP A 465 5.68 -19.34 -4.85
N ASP A 466 6.85 -19.02 -5.42
CA ASP A 466 7.98 -18.46 -4.70
C ASP A 466 7.67 -17.04 -4.17
N LEU A 467 7.01 -16.19 -4.96
CA LEU A 467 6.65 -14.83 -4.58
C LEU A 467 5.54 -14.77 -3.52
N VAL A 468 4.59 -15.70 -3.57
CA VAL A 468 3.54 -15.86 -2.54
C VAL A 468 3.96 -16.80 -1.43
N SER A 469 5.19 -17.31 -1.46
CA SER A 469 5.71 -18.19 -0.43
C SER A 469 5.84 -17.46 0.91
N ARG A 470 5.76 -18.24 1.98
CA ARG A 470 5.96 -17.76 3.34
C ARG A 470 7.33 -17.06 3.53
N LEU A 471 8.39 -17.62 2.94
CA LEU A 471 9.74 -17.04 3.07
C LEU A 471 9.82 -15.67 2.40
N HIS A 472 9.17 -15.52 1.24
CA HIS A 472 9.12 -14.24 0.55
C HIS A 472 8.27 -13.21 1.30
N MET A 473 7.10 -13.61 1.81
CA MET A 473 6.27 -12.77 2.68
C MET A 473 7.03 -12.26 3.92
N GLN A 474 7.84 -13.12 4.54
CA GLN A 474 8.73 -12.71 5.65
C GLN A 474 9.82 -11.73 5.19
N GLY A 475 10.39 -11.94 4.01
CA GLY A 475 11.33 -11.02 3.38
C GLY A 475 10.74 -9.63 3.16
N ILE A 476 9.50 -9.57 2.68
CA ILE A 476 8.73 -8.33 2.53
C ILE A 476 8.58 -7.66 3.90
N LEU A 477 8.07 -8.35 4.91
CA LEU A 477 7.90 -7.76 6.26
C LEU A 477 9.20 -7.25 6.87
N LYS A 478 10.34 -7.93 6.63
CA LYS A 478 11.67 -7.46 7.03
C LYS A 478 12.07 -6.18 6.28
N LYS A 479 11.85 -6.12 4.97
CA LYS A 479 12.18 -4.96 4.13
C LYS A 479 11.34 -3.74 4.50
N GLU A 480 10.06 -3.94 4.81
CA GLU A 480 9.16 -2.90 5.34
C GLU A 480 9.44 -2.56 6.82
N GLY A 481 10.42 -3.24 7.43
CA GLY A 481 10.82 -3.07 8.81
C GLY A 481 9.81 -3.61 9.84
N MET A 482 8.69 -4.19 9.43
CA MET A 482 7.68 -4.71 10.36
C MET A 482 8.20 -5.90 11.19
N PHE A 483 9.30 -6.51 10.77
CA PHE A 483 9.98 -7.57 11.49
C PHE A 483 11.06 -7.02 12.46
N VAL A 484 10.99 -7.38 13.73
CA VAL A 484 11.90 -6.96 14.81
C VAL A 484 12.55 -8.18 15.49
N ARG A 485 13.60 -7.97 16.30
CA ARG A 485 14.36 -9.07 16.90
C ARG A 485 13.62 -9.73 18.06
N ASN A 486 12.88 -8.97 18.85
CA ASN A 486 12.21 -9.46 20.06
C ASN A 486 11.05 -8.54 20.48
N LEU A 487 10.34 -8.94 21.55
CA LEU A 487 9.23 -8.18 22.13
C LEU A 487 9.65 -6.79 22.62
N GLU A 488 10.83 -6.62 23.22
CA GLU A 488 11.29 -5.31 23.71
C GLU A 488 11.46 -4.32 22.56
N GLU A 489 12.06 -4.75 21.46
CA GLU A 489 12.19 -3.94 20.25
C GLU A 489 10.81 -3.66 19.62
N ALA A 490 9.90 -4.63 19.63
CA ALA A 490 8.51 -4.43 19.19
C ALA A 490 7.83 -3.31 20.00
N ILE A 491 7.93 -3.35 21.34
CA ILE A 491 7.35 -2.35 22.24
C ILE A 491 7.99 -0.98 21.99
N ARG A 492 9.33 -0.89 21.93
CA ARG A 492 10.03 0.38 21.65
C ARG A 492 9.64 0.96 20.29
N ARG A 493 9.61 0.12 19.25
CA ARG A 493 9.23 0.53 17.90
C ARG A 493 7.81 1.06 17.86
N LEU A 494 6.88 0.38 18.51
CA LEU A 494 5.47 0.73 18.50
C LEU A 494 5.08 1.80 19.53
N ALA A 495 5.96 2.18 20.45
CA ALA A 495 5.67 3.13 21.53
C ALA A 495 5.10 4.45 21.01
N TYR A 496 5.69 4.97 19.92
CA TYR A 496 5.35 6.23 19.27
C TYR A 496 4.72 6.05 17.87
N LYS A 497 4.23 4.84 17.57
CA LYS A 497 3.57 4.55 16.29
C LYS A 497 2.06 4.61 16.46
N ASN A 498 1.37 4.78 15.33
CA ASN A 498 -0.07 4.93 15.28
C ASN A 498 -0.79 3.62 15.64
N PHE A 499 -2.04 3.71 16.09
CA PHE A 499 -2.93 2.56 16.23
C PHE A 499 -2.98 1.69 14.95
N GLY A 500 -3.00 0.38 15.13
CA GLY A 500 -3.05 -0.60 14.03
C GLY A 500 -1.71 -0.90 13.39
N GLU A 501 -0.66 -0.14 13.72
CA GLU A 501 0.72 -0.53 13.44
C GLU A 501 1.09 -1.76 14.24
N TYR A 502 1.87 -2.63 13.63
CA TYR A 502 2.24 -3.91 14.21
C TYR A 502 3.72 -4.19 14.01
N ALA A 503 4.24 -5.05 14.87
CA ALA A 503 5.59 -5.58 14.78
C ALA A 503 5.54 -7.08 15.00
N ILE A 504 6.34 -7.81 14.24
CA ILE A 504 6.40 -9.27 14.26
C ILE A 504 7.83 -9.67 14.62
N TRP A 505 7.98 -10.69 15.45
CA TRP A 505 9.27 -11.31 15.70
C TRP A 505 9.13 -12.82 15.70
N GLN A 506 10.27 -13.50 15.66
CA GLN A 506 10.33 -14.93 15.78
C GLN A 506 10.90 -15.30 17.15
N THR A 507 10.19 -16.16 17.87
CA THR A 507 10.64 -16.68 19.15
C THR A 507 11.82 -17.66 18.97
N PRO A 508 12.57 -17.96 20.04
CA PRO A 508 13.61 -18.99 19.99
C PRO A 508 13.10 -20.38 19.55
N ALA A 509 11.81 -20.65 19.73
CA ALA A 509 11.13 -21.86 19.29
C ALA A 509 10.72 -21.83 17.80
N LYS A 510 11.12 -20.81 17.04
CA LYS A 510 10.77 -20.54 15.63
C LYS A 510 9.32 -20.19 15.36
N LEU A 511 8.51 -19.98 16.38
CA LEU A 511 7.12 -19.50 16.24
C LEU A 511 7.10 -17.99 16.02
N HIS A 512 6.24 -17.52 15.10
CA HIS A 512 6.04 -16.09 14.87
C HIS A 512 5.04 -15.53 15.88
N GLN A 513 5.38 -14.36 16.41
CA GLN A 513 4.54 -13.61 17.32
C GLN A 513 4.37 -12.19 16.79
N MET A 514 3.20 -11.62 17.04
CA MET A 514 2.86 -10.26 16.68
C MET A 514 2.48 -9.45 17.91
N LEU A 515 2.88 -8.18 17.90
CA LEU A 515 2.36 -7.15 18.76
C LEU A 515 1.69 -6.09 17.90
N VAL A 516 0.47 -5.73 18.23
CA VAL A 516 -0.31 -4.67 17.59
C VAL A 516 -0.46 -3.51 18.57
N LYS A 517 -0.33 -2.28 18.05
CA LYS A 517 -0.67 -1.06 18.79
C LYS A 517 -2.19 -0.93 18.88
N GLN A 518 -2.75 -1.21 20.07
CA GLN A 518 -4.20 -1.17 20.33
C GLN A 518 -4.74 0.19 20.80
N SER A 519 -3.87 1.17 21.11
CA SER A 519 -4.27 2.55 21.41
C SER A 519 -3.09 3.50 21.21
N ASP A 520 -3.35 4.80 21.15
CA ASP A 520 -2.28 5.82 21.05
C ASP A 520 -1.54 6.05 22.39
N ALA A 521 -1.99 5.44 23.49
CA ALA A 521 -1.32 5.54 24.79
C ALA A 521 -0.04 4.66 24.85
N PRO A 522 0.96 5.02 25.67
CA PRO A 522 2.09 4.11 25.97
C PRO A 522 1.57 2.78 26.53
N PHE A 523 2.17 1.67 26.08
CA PHE A 523 1.66 0.31 26.34
C PHE A 523 1.49 0.04 27.85
N SER A 524 0.26 -0.05 28.34
CA SER A 524 -0.02 -0.43 29.73
C SER A 524 -0.26 -1.94 29.89
N LYS A 525 -0.73 -2.64 28.84
CA LYS A 525 -0.80 -4.11 28.73
C LYS A 525 -0.66 -4.53 27.26
N ALA A 526 0.46 -5.15 26.89
CA ALA A 526 0.71 -5.64 25.54
C ALA A 526 0.15 -7.07 25.38
N GLN A 527 -0.83 -7.28 24.49
CA GLN A 527 -1.28 -8.62 24.12
C GLN A 527 -0.41 -9.14 22.96
N VAL A 528 0.38 -10.16 23.23
CA VAL A 528 1.16 -10.88 22.21
C VAL A 528 0.25 -11.90 21.54
N ILE A 529 0.27 -11.92 20.21
CA ILE A 529 -0.57 -12.81 19.39
C ILE A 529 0.36 -13.84 18.74
N ASP A 530 0.11 -15.11 18.98
CA ASP A 530 0.79 -16.20 18.26
C ASP A 530 0.23 -16.28 16.84
N LEU A 531 1.12 -16.24 15.85
CA LEU A 531 0.76 -16.39 14.45
C LEU A 531 0.89 -17.86 14.04
N ASP A 532 -0.17 -18.42 13.46
CA ASP A 532 -0.15 -19.77 12.93
C ASP A 532 0.70 -19.82 11.65
N ASP A 533 1.76 -20.61 11.74
CA ASP A 533 2.78 -20.79 10.72
C ASP A 533 2.39 -21.74 9.58
N SER A 534 1.23 -22.42 9.70
CA SER A 534 0.67 -23.33 8.68
C SER A 534 -0.25 -22.63 7.67
N LEU A 535 -0.66 -21.40 7.94
CA LEU A 535 -1.57 -20.61 7.11
C LEU A 535 -0.83 -19.49 6.35
N ASN A 536 -1.51 -18.83 5.41
CA ASN A 536 -1.03 -17.61 4.77
C ASN A 536 -0.73 -16.54 5.85
N LEU A 537 0.55 -16.23 6.03
CA LEU A 537 1.04 -15.35 7.09
C LEU A 537 0.38 -13.96 7.04
N PHE A 538 0.21 -13.41 5.83
CA PHE A 538 -0.41 -12.11 5.63
C PHE A 538 -1.89 -12.09 6.03
N ALA A 539 -2.65 -13.12 5.65
CA ALA A 539 -4.05 -13.25 6.04
C ALA A 539 -4.20 -13.37 7.57
N HIS A 540 -3.30 -14.12 8.22
CA HIS A 540 -3.33 -14.28 9.67
C HIS A 540 -2.99 -13.00 10.42
N ILE A 541 -2.06 -12.18 9.88
CA ILE A 541 -1.78 -10.84 10.39
C ILE A 541 -3.02 -9.96 10.25
N GLU A 542 -3.60 -9.87 9.05
CA GLU A 542 -4.78 -9.01 8.76
C GLU A 542 -5.97 -9.33 9.67
N LYS A 543 -6.26 -10.62 9.89
CA LYS A 543 -7.32 -11.09 10.79
C LYS A 543 -7.16 -10.57 12.23
N ASN A 544 -5.91 -10.38 12.66
CA ASN A 544 -5.55 -9.95 14.01
C ASN A 544 -5.29 -8.45 14.11
N LEU A 545 -5.42 -7.69 13.01
CA LEU A 545 -5.41 -6.23 13.05
C LEU A 545 -6.75 -5.72 13.62
N PRO A 546 -6.72 -4.68 14.46
CA PRO A 546 -7.91 -4.20 15.15
C PRO A 546 -8.80 -3.45 14.14
N THR A 547 -9.97 -4.00 13.83
CA THR A 547 -10.80 -3.60 12.69
C THR A 547 -11.85 -2.51 13.04
N PRO A 548 -11.82 -1.31 12.42
CA PRO A 548 -12.95 -0.36 12.43
C PRO A 548 -14.17 -0.84 11.61
N LEU A 549 -13.97 -1.82 10.72
CA LEU A 549 -14.97 -2.40 9.82
C LEU A 549 -16.13 -3.14 10.52
N LYS A 550 -16.01 -3.44 11.82
CA LYS A 550 -17.04 -4.18 12.58
C LYS A 550 -18.12 -3.30 13.22
N TYR A 551 -17.96 -1.97 13.16
CA TYR A 551 -18.99 -1.07 13.70
C TYR A 551 -20.06 -0.80 12.64
N VAL A 552 -21.32 -0.90 13.06
CA VAL A 552 -22.47 -0.45 12.28
C VAL A 552 -22.23 1.01 11.88
N GLY A 553 -22.32 1.30 10.58
CA GLY A 553 -22.04 2.64 10.05
C GLY A 553 -20.61 2.89 9.56
N TYR A 554 -19.71 1.91 9.45
CA TYR A 554 -18.41 2.16 8.79
C TYR A 554 -18.54 2.28 7.26
N ALA A 555 -17.80 3.21 6.66
CA ALA A 555 -17.61 3.34 5.21
C ALA A 555 -16.14 3.58 4.85
N LEU A 556 -15.73 3.06 3.68
CA LEU A 556 -14.34 3.09 3.22
C LEU A 556 -13.85 4.51 2.89
N ASN A 557 -14.74 5.34 2.36
CA ASN A 557 -14.43 6.70 1.93
C ASN A 557 -15.68 7.59 2.02
N LYS A 558 -15.51 8.87 1.67
CA LYS A 558 -16.59 9.88 1.73
C LYS A 558 -17.79 9.52 0.86
N ASP A 559 -17.56 8.95 -0.33
CA ASP A 559 -18.62 8.71 -1.30
C ASP A 559 -19.42 7.45 -0.95
N ALA A 560 -18.74 6.39 -0.51
CA ALA A 560 -19.38 5.22 0.10
C ALA A 560 -20.17 5.61 1.36
N ALA A 561 -19.66 6.55 2.16
CA ALA A 561 -20.36 7.04 3.34
C ALA A 561 -21.65 7.78 2.98
N LYS A 562 -21.59 8.65 1.96
CA LYS A 562 -22.76 9.36 1.44
C LYS A 562 -23.80 8.41 0.88
N LYS A 563 -23.38 7.41 0.10
CA LYS A 563 -24.29 6.42 -0.49
C LYS A 563 -25.04 5.63 0.60
N LYS A 564 -24.33 5.13 1.62
CA LYS A 564 -24.96 4.43 2.76
C LYS A 564 -25.97 5.30 3.51
N LEU A 565 -25.68 6.61 3.69
CA LEU A 565 -26.60 7.55 4.31
C LEU A 565 -27.79 7.95 3.42
N GLN A 566 -27.67 7.81 2.10
CA GLN A 566 -28.78 8.05 1.18
C GLN A 566 -29.73 6.85 1.13
N GLU A 567 -29.21 5.63 1.30
CA GLU A 567 -29.98 4.39 1.36
C GLU A 567 -30.82 4.28 2.66
N ASN A 568 -30.39 4.93 3.74
CA ASN A 568 -31.09 4.93 5.03
C ASN A 568 -31.40 6.37 5.50
N LEU A 569 -32.65 6.81 5.32
CA LEU A 569 -33.10 8.19 5.52
C LEU A 569 -33.49 8.55 6.96
N GLU A 570 -33.33 7.62 7.90
CA GLU A 570 -33.83 7.76 9.27
C GLU A 570 -33.00 8.74 10.12
N PHE A 571 -33.68 9.45 11.01
CA PHE A 571 -33.06 10.38 11.97
C PHE A 571 -32.10 9.67 12.94
N GLY A 572 -30.96 10.30 13.22
CA GLY A 572 -29.97 9.80 14.17
C GLY A 572 -29.04 8.71 13.63
N ASN A 573 -29.33 8.17 12.43
CA ASN A 573 -28.42 7.23 11.79
C ASN A 573 -27.10 7.91 11.43
N PHE A 574 -26.01 7.17 11.62
CA PHE A 574 -24.68 7.71 11.42
C PHE A 574 -23.81 6.77 10.60
N VAL A 575 -22.89 7.36 9.84
CA VAL A 575 -21.87 6.66 9.08
C VAL A 575 -20.55 7.38 9.28
N PHE A 576 -19.46 6.64 9.46
CA PHE A 576 -18.14 7.22 9.63
C PHE A 576 -17.12 6.62 8.67
N TYR A 577 -16.16 7.44 8.26
CA TYR A 577 -15.12 7.03 7.30
C TYR A 577 -13.76 7.65 7.66
N PRO A 578 -12.65 6.98 7.31
CA PRO A 578 -11.31 7.51 7.57
C PRO A 578 -10.98 8.66 6.61
N LYS A 579 -10.34 9.70 7.14
CA LYS A 579 -9.76 10.83 6.41
C LYS A 579 -8.37 11.12 6.96
N LYS A 580 -7.34 10.88 6.15
CA LYS A 580 -5.97 11.27 6.49
C LYS A 580 -5.84 12.79 6.51
N ASN A 581 -5.20 13.32 7.55
CA ASN A 581 -4.76 14.72 7.54
C ASN A 581 -3.40 14.83 6.83
N TYR A 582 -2.91 16.06 6.67
CA TYR A 582 -1.63 16.36 6.02
C TYR A 582 -0.42 15.75 6.74
N LEU A 583 -0.58 15.35 8.01
CA LEU A 583 0.44 14.71 8.85
C LEU A 583 0.41 13.17 8.73
N GLY A 584 -0.50 12.61 7.93
CA GLY A 584 -0.67 11.17 7.78
C GLY A 584 -1.47 10.50 8.90
N GLU A 585 -1.94 11.25 9.89
CA GLU A 585 -2.80 10.73 10.95
C GLU A 585 -4.22 10.47 10.40
N THR A 586 -4.75 9.29 10.68
CA THR A 586 -6.12 8.93 10.32
C THR A 586 -7.09 9.58 11.30
N LYS A 587 -7.76 10.66 10.87
CA LYS A 587 -8.95 11.18 11.57
C LYS A 587 -10.19 10.55 10.95
N TYR A 588 -11.18 10.23 11.77
CA TYR A 588 -12.45 9.74 11.29
C TYR A 588 -13.40 10.92 11.10
N LYS A 589 -14.16 10.90 10.02
CA LYS A 589 -15.27 11.82 9.79
C LYS A 589 -16.54 11.03 10.05
N LEU A 590 -17.28 11.43 11.07
CA LEU A 590 -18.60 10.94 11.38
C LEU A 590 -19.62 11.85 10.69
N PHE A 591 -20.50 11.25 9.91
CA PHE A 591 -21.70 11.86 9.40
C PHE A 591 -22.89 11.33 10.20
N ILE A 592 -23.75 12.21 10.66
CA ILE A 592 -25.01 11.86 11.32
C ILE A 592 -26.16 12.51 10.59
N ARG A 593 -27.21 11.73 10.35
CA ARG A 593 -28.43 12.16 9.68
C ARG A 593 -29.30 12.90 10.69
N LEU A 594 -29.58 14.17 10.42
CA LEU A 594 -30.46 14.97 11.27
C LEU A 594 -31.80 15.30 10.60
N SER A 595 -31.90 15.11 9.28
CA SER A 595 -33.15 15.21 8.53
C SER A 595 -33.03 14.47 7.19
N LYS A 596 -34.14 14.39 6.43
CA LYS A 596 -34.18 13.83 5.07
C LYS A 596 -33.19 14.48 4.09
N ASN A 597 -32.77 15.71 4.34
CA ASN A 597 -31.87 16.46 3.45
C ASN A 597 -30.55 16.88 4.10
N THR A 598 -30.46 16.81 5.44
CA THR A 598 -29.34 17.37 6.19
C THR A 598 -28.54 16.27 6.91
N TYR A 599 -27.21 16.38 6.81
CA TYR A 599 -26.28 15.58 7.59
C TYR A 599 -25.27 16.50 8.27
N GLU A 600 -24.97 16.22 9.53
CA GLU A 600 -23.94 16.93 10.28
C GLU A 600 -22.62 16.17 10.26
N LYS A 601 -21.51 16.92 10.25
CA LYS A 601 -20.17 16.34 10.11
C LYS A 601 -19.29 16.65 11.31
N THR A 602 -18.95 15.61 12.07
CA THR A 602 -17.99 15.71 13.17
C THR A 602 -16.67 15.04 12.80
N SER A 603 -15.57 15.64 13.25
CA SER A 603 -14.23 15.07 13.09
C SER A 603 -13.78 14.46 14.40
N LEU A 604 -13.49 13.17 14.40
CA LEU A 604 -13.11 12.42 15.59
C LEU A 604 -11.74 11.77 15.38
N THR A 605 -10.95 11.70 16.44
CA THR A 605 -9.82 10.76 16.51
C THR A 605 -10.35 9.38 16.83
N LEU A 606 -9.59 8.32 16.54
CA LEU A 606 -10.04 6.95 16.79
C LEU A 606 -10.40 6.72 18.26
N ASN A 607 -9.60 7.25 19.20
CA ASN A 607 -9.85 7.09 20.64
C ASN A 607 -11.16 7.74 21.10
N ARG A 608 -11.67 8.73 20.36
CA ARG A 608 -12.98 9.36 20.61
C ARG A 608 -14.10 8.74 19.79
N LEU A 609 -13.77 8.00 18.74
CA LEU A 609 -14.73 7.44 17.80
C LEU A 609 -15.61 6.38 18.48
N LYS A 610 -15.00 5.38 19.11
CA LYS A 610 -15.75 4.31 19.79
C LYS A 610 -16.66 4.85 20.90
N PRO A 611 -16.16 5.63 21.88
CA PRO A 611 -17.03 6.22 22.90
C PRO A 611 -18.16 7.09 22.31
N CYS A 612 -17.88 7.81 21.21
CA CYS A 612 -18.90 8.60 20.54
C CYS A 612 -19.97 7.74 19.86
N ILE A 613 -19.57 6.64 19.19
CA ILE A 613 -20.50 5.70 18.56
C ILE A 613 -21.36 5.01 19.62
N ASP A 614 -20.74 4.52 20.68
CA ASP A 614 -21.44 3.83 21.77
C ASP A 614 -22.44 4.78 22.46
N SER A 615 -22.05 6.05 22.67
CA SER A 615 -22.93 7.10 23.22
C SER A 615 -24.11 7.42 22.28
N LEU A 616 -23.87 7.58 20.97
CA LEU A 616 -24.91 7.90 19.98
C LEU A 616 -26.03 6.85 19.88
N ASN A 617 -25.73 5.59 20.23
CA ASN A 617 -26.71 4.51 20.27
C ASN A 617 -27.65 4.56 21.49
N THR A 618 -27.51 5.56 22.37
CA THR A 618 -28.37 5.76 23.54
C THR A 618 -29.19 7.05 23.40
N SER A 619 -30.38 7.11 23.99
CA SER A 619 -31.22 8.32 23.98
C SER A 619 -30.51 9.51 24.65
N THR A 620 -29.84 9.27 25.78
CA THR A 620 -29.07 10.29 26.51
C THR A 620 -27.88 10.78 25.69
N GLY A 621 -27.10 9.88 25.09
CA GLY A 621 -25.93 10.27 24.31
C GLY A 621 -26.27 10.97 23.00
N LEU A 622 -27.37 10.58 22.32
CA LEU A 622 -27.89 11.33 21.18
C LEU A 622 -28.35 12.73 21.61
N TRP A 623 -29.05 12.85 22.75
CA TRP A 623 -29.47 14.15 23.30
C TRP A 623 -28.29 15.07 23.57
N GLU A 624 -27.27 14.60 24.29
CA GLU A 624 -26.05 15.36 24.57
C GLU A 624 -25.33 15.79 23.29
N TYR A 625 -25.30 14.90 22.29
CA TYR A 625 -24.73 15.19 20.99
C TYR A 625 -25.52 16.28 20.25
N LEU A 626 -26.85 16.24 20.29
CA LEU A 626 -27.73 17.27 19.70
C LEU A 626 -27.61 18.61 20.43
N CYS A 627 -27.47 18.61 21.77
CA CYS A 627 -27.17 19.81 22.54
C CYS A 627 -25.85 20.46 22.08
N ARG A 628 -24.80 19.65 21.90
CA ARG A 628 -23.50 20.14 21.41
C ARG A 628 -23.59 20.74 19.99
N LEU A 629 -24.49 20.23 19.15
CA LEU A 629 -24.72 20.76 17.80
C LEU A 629 -25.71 21.94 17.74
N GLY A 630 -26.32 22.31 18.88
CA GLY A 630 -27.30 23.38 18.97
C GLY A 630 -28.70 23.01 18.44
N TYR A 631 -29.05 21.71 18.43
CA TYR A 631 -30.39 21.24 18.06
C TYR A 631 -31.28 20.91 19.26
N ALA A 632 -30.73 20.79 20.46
CA ALA A 632 -31.47 20.44 21.67
C ALA A 632 -31.10 21.30 22.87
N TYR A 633 -32.09 21.66 23.69
CA TYR A 633 -31.94 22.57 24.83
C TYR A 633 -32.71 22.07 26.05
N ASN A 634 -32.36 22.57 27.24
CA ASN A 634 -33.02 22.10 28.47
C ASN A 634 -34.33 22.84 28.77
N SER A 635 -34.61 23.95 28.08
CA SER A 635 -35.84 24.73 28.25
C SER A 635 -36.26 25.46 26.97
N PHE A 636 -37.52 25.87 26.91
CA PHE A 636 -38.05 26.69 25.80
C PHE A 636 -37.36 28.06 25.69
N GLN A 637 -37.10 28.72 26.82
CA GLN A 637 -36.47 30.04 26.85
C GLN A 637 -35.04 30.00 26.26
N GLU A 638 -34.29 28.95 26.61
CA GLU A 638 -32.95 28.69 26.06
C GLU A 638 -33.01 28.44 24.55
N ALA A 639 -33.94 27.58 24.11
CA ALA A 639 -34.19 27.30 22.70
C ALA A 639 -34.53 28.55 21.90
N GLN A 640 -35.44 29.39 22.41
CA GLN A 640 -35.89 30.62 21.76
C GLN A 640 -34.75 31.65 21.62
N HIS A 641 -34.03 31.91 22.71
CA HIS A 641 -32.91 32.85 22.71
C HIS A 641 -31.79 32.39 21.75
N LYS A 642 -31.47 31.10 21.73
CA LYS A 642 -30.45 30.54 20.84
C LYS A 642 -30.84 30.58 19.37
N ASN A 643 -32.10 30.31 19.05
CA ASN A 643 -32.61 30.44 17.68
C ASN A 643 -32.47 31.87 17.14
N GLN A 644 -32.66 32.89 18.00
CA GLN A 644 -32.52 34.30 17.63
C GLN A 644 -31.05 34.72 17.40
N GLN A 645 -30.10 34.16 18.15
CA GLN A 645 -28.68 34.52 18.05
C GLN A 645 -27.90 33.75 16.96
N GLU A 646 -28.11 32.43 16.87
CA GLU A 646 -27.27 31.53 16.06
C GLU A 646 -27.84 31.28 14.65
N GLY A 647 -29.08 31.74 14.39
CA GLY A 647 -29.80 31.54 13.14
C GLY A 647 -30.55 30.21 13.09
N ALA A 648 -31.51 30.09 12.16
CA ALA A 648 -32.41 28.94 12.08
C ALA A 648 -31.66 27.63 11.74
N LYS A 649 -31.69 26.67 12.68
CA LYS A 649 -31.50 25.24 12.39
C LYS A 649 -32.72 24.70 11.62
N ASP A 650 -32.71 23.43 11.22
CA ASP A 650 -33.87 22.81 10.57
C ASP A 650 -35.02 22.56 11.57
N TYR A 651 -34.68 22.32 12.83
CA TYR A 651 -35.61 22.13 13.93
C TYR A 651 -34.90 22.40 15.26
N ILE A 652 -35.68 22.55 16.33
CA ILE A 652 -35.17 22.67 17.69
C ILE A 652 -35.96 21.72 18.61
N LEU A 653 -35.23 21.08 19.52
CA LEU A 653 -35.75 20.25 20.60
C LEU A 653 -35.58 20.96 21.94
N TRP A 654 -36.53 20.82 22.85
CA TRP A 654 -36.31 21.15 24.25
C TRP A 654 -37.06 20.24 25.21
N LYS A 655 -36.56 20.12 26.45
CA LYS A 655 -37.28 19.42 27.51
C LYS A 655 -38.39 20.29 28.07
N GLY A 656 -39.58 19.71 28.18
CA GLY A 656 -40.70 20.29 28.91
C GLY A 656 -40.59 20.01 30.41
N SER A 657 -41.49 20.62 31.18
CA SER A 657 -41.45 20.57 32.64
C SER A 657 -41.71 19.18 33.23
N THR A 658 -42.33 18.28 32.46
CA THR A 658 -42.63 16.89 32.87
C THR A 658 -41.64 15.88 32.29
N GLY A 659 -40.55 16.34 31.68
CA GLY A 659 -39.50 15.50 31.08
C GLY A 659 -39.80 15.06 29.64
N GLU A 660 -40.93 15.47 29.08
CA GLU A 660 -41.29 15.28 27.68
C GLU A 660 -40.35 16.07 26.75
N VAL A 661 -40.14 15.58 25.54
CA VAL A 661 -39.33 16.27 24.52
C VAL A 661 -40.27 17.00 23.57
N ASN A 662 -40.14 18.32 23.52
CA ASN A 662 -40.84 19.16 22.57
C ASN A 662 -39.99 19.31 21.31
N PHE A 663 -40.57 19.01 20.15
CA PHE A 663 -39.97 19.17 18.84
C PHE A 663 -40.68 20.29 18.09
N ALA A 664 -39.94 21.29 17.60
CA ALA A 664 -40.48 22.32 16.72
C ALA A 664 -39.65 22.44 15.45
N PRO A 665 -40.26 22.36 14.25
CA PRO A 665 -39.57 22.65 13.01
C PRO A 665 -39.26 24.15 12.91
N CYS A 666 -38.08 24.48 12.40
CA CYS A 666 -37.64 25.86 12.24
C CYS A 666 -37.84 26.27 10.78
N ILE A 667 -39.05 26.71 10.47
CA ILE A 667 -39.40 27.17 9.13
C ILE A 667 -39.00 28.63 9.00
N ARG A 668 -38.09 28.92 8.07
CA ARG A 668 -37.64 30.30 7.81
C ARG A 668 -38.85 31.20 7.55
N GLY A 669 -38.85 32.43 8.06
CA GLY A 669 -39.97 33.37 7.86
C GLY A 669 -41.18 33.15 8.77
N ILE A 670 -41.16 32.15 9.65
CA ILE A 670 -42.13 31.98 10.74
C ILE A 670 -41.40 32.25 12.05
N ASP A 671 -42.00 33.07 12.92
CA ASP A 671 -41.46 33.26 14.26
C ASP A 671 -41.55 31.94 15.03
N PHE A 672 -40.43 31.50 15.60
CA PHE A 672 -40.36 30.27 16.39
C PHE A 672 -41.37 30.25 17.53
N ALA A 673 -41.68 31.41 18.13
CA ALA A 673 -42.69 31.52 19.17
C ALA A 673 -44.11 31.17 18.70
N LYS A 674 -44.36 31.24 17.39
CA LYS A 674 -45.66 30.92 16.75
C LYS A 674 -45.75 29.47 16.28
N VAL A 675 -44.67 28.70 16.37
CA VAL A 675 -44.67 27.30 15.97
C VAL A 675 -45.19 26.44 17.13
N THR A 676 -46.27 25.70 16.89
CA THR A 676 -46.79 24.74 17.86
C THR A 676 -45.93 23.47 17.85
N PRO A 677 -45.24 23.10 18.95
CA PRO A 677 -44.37 21.93 18.96
C PRO A 677 -45.14 20.60 18.94
N LEU A 678 -44.53 19.59 18.33
CA LEU A 678 -44.89 18.19 18.54
C LEU A 678 -44.35 17.73 19.91
N VAL A 679 -45.23 17.28 20.79
CA VAL A 679 -44.86 16.79 22.11
C VAL A 679 -44.57 15.28 22.05
N ILE A 680 -43.36 14.88 22.44
CA ILE A 680 -42.93 13.49 22.54
C ILE A 680 -42.91 13.09 24.03
N PRO A 681 -43.80 12.19 24.47
CA PRO A 681 -43.87 11.75 25.87
C PRO A 681 -42.53 11.20 26.40
N ALA A 682 -42.24 11.45 27.68
CA ALA A 682 -40.98 11.08 28.34
C ALA A 682 -40.70 9.56 28.35
N ASP A 683 -41.77 8.75 28.28
CA ASP A 683 -41.76 7.29 28.25
C ASP A 683 -41.64 6.71 26.83
N SER A 684 -41.56 7.55 25.79
CA SER A 684 -41.40 7.09 24.41
C SER A 684 -40.08 6.33 24.21
N SER A 685 -40.12 5.21 23.48
CA SER A 685 -38.91 4.46 23.11
C SER A 685 -37.99 5.29 22.21
N TYR A 686 -36.70 4.97 22.22
CA TYR A 686 -35.68 5.65 21.40
C TYR A 686 -36.01 5.64 19.89
N GLU A 687 -36.53 4.52 19.37
CA GLU A 687 -36.96 4.41 17.98
C GLU A 687 -38.24 5.21 17.71
N SER A 688 -39.20 5.25 18.64
CA SER A 688 -40.39 6.09 18.51
C SER A 688 -40.06 7.59 18.47
N MET A 689 -39.06 8.03 19.25
CA MET A 689 -38.58 9.41 19.20
C MET A 689 -37.98 9.73 17.82
N LYS A 690 -37.13 8.85 17.27
CA LYS A 690 -36.53 9.04 15.94
C LYS A 690 -37.59 9.09 14.84
N GLU A 691 -38.58 8.20 14.89
CA GLU A 691 -39.68 8.15 13.93
C GLU A 691 -40.50 9.45 13.97
N LYS A 692 -40.91 9.88 15.17
CA LYS A 692 -41.67 11.14 15.37
C LYS A 692 -40.90 12.37 14.87
N ILE A 693 -39.60 12.43 15.13
CA ILE A 693 -38.75 13.52 14.61
C ILE A 693 -38.62 13.43 13.08
N THR A 694 -38.41 12.23 12.53
CA THR A 694 -38.28 12.02 11.07
C THR A 694 -39.53 12.49 10.32
N HIS A 695 -40.72 12.25 10.86
CA HIS A 695 -41.99 12.67 10.27
C HIS A 695 -42.41 14.10 10.66
N GLY A 696 -41.96 14.61 11.80
CA GLY A 696 -42.35 15.92 12.34
C GLY A 696 -41.68 17.12 11.67
N ILE A 697 -40.53 16.93 10.99
CA ILE A 697 -39.76 18.01 10.35
C ILE A 697 -40.58 18.79 9.32
N TYR A 698 -41.51 18.13 8.61
CA TYR A 698 -42.40 18.78 7.66
C TYR A 698 -43.84 18.73 8.16
N PRO A 699 -44.37 19.86 8.70
CA PRO A 699 -45.74 19.89 9.22
C PRO A 699 -46.76 19.68 8.10
N ALA A 700 -47.94 19.16 8.45
CA ALA A 700 -49.04 19.05 7.51
C ALA A 700 -49.40 20.41 6.91
N ARG A 701 -49.76 20.45 5.62
CA ARG A 701 -50.04 21.70 4.86
C ARG A 701 -51.01 22.64 5.58
N LYS A 702 -52.06 22.10 6.21
CA LYS A 702 -53.04 22.89 6.96
C LYS A 702 -52.41 23.63 8.15
N GLN A 703 -51.58 22.93 8.91
CA GLN A 703 -50.87 23.49 10.06
C GLN A 703 -49.86 24.56 9.64
N LEU A 704 -49.08 24.28 8.59
CA LEU A 704 -48.14 25.24 8.02
C LEU A 704 -48.81 26.53 7.54
N LEU A 705 -49.95 26.41 6.85
CA LEU A 705 -50.70 27.59 6.40
C LEU A 705 -51.19 28.45 7.57
N SER A 706 -51.63 27.84 8.67
CA SER A 706 -52.00 28.56 9.91
C SER A 706 -50.81 29.35 10.44
N TRP A 707 -49.64 28.71 10.58
CA TRP A 707 -48.44 29.37 11.08
C TRP A 707 -47.95 30.52 10.18
N LEU A 708 -48.05 30.35 8.85
CA LEU A 708 -47.70 31.40 7.89
C LEU A 708 -48.68 32.59 7.94
N GLU A 709 -49.95 32.35 8.22
CA GLU A 709 -50.97 33.38 8.39
C GLU A 709 -50.75 34.14 9.71
N GLU A 710 -50.51 33.43 10.81
CA GLU A 710 -50.21 34.01 12.11
C GLU A 710 -48.90 34.80 12.12
N SER A 711 -47.87 34.38 11.36
CA SER A 711 -46.63 35.14 11.16
C SER A 711 -46.80 36.33 10.19
N GLY A 712 -47.96 36.45 9.55
CA GLY A 712 -48.27 37.41 8.50
C GLY A 712 -47.48 37.18 7.21
N THR A 713 -46.78 36.06 7.07
CA THR A 713 -45.99 35.71 5.88
C THR A 713 -46.91 35.36 4.71
N LEU A 714 -48.11 34.86 5.01
CA LEU A 714 -49.23 34.80 4.08
C LEU A 714 -49.99 36.15 4.08
N VAL A 715 -49.98 36.83 2.94
CA VAL A 715 -50.62 38.14 2.71
C VAL A 715 -51.76 38.02 1.68
N SER A 716 -52.51 39.11 1.49
CA SER A 716 -53.71 39.12 0.66
C SER A 716 -53.45 39.16 -0.85
N ASN A 717 -52.34 39.76 -1.32
CA ASN A 717 -52.02 39.88 -2.74
C ASN A 717 -50.53 40.20 -2.98
N GLU A 718 -50.10 40.23 -4.25
CA GLU A 718 -48.73 40.54 -4.66
C GLU A 718 -48.24 41.93 -4.21
N ALA A 719 -49.09 42.95 -4.30
CA ALA A 719 -48.73 44.32 -3.90
C ALA A 719 -48.34 44.37 -2.41
N LYS A 720 -49.15 43.74 -1.54
CA LYS A 720 -48.84 43.60 -0.12
C LYS A 720 -47.61 42.72 0.14
N ALA A 721 -47.35 41.71 -0.70
CA ALA A 721 -46.15 40.89 -0.59
C ALA A 721 -44.89 41.73 -0.87
N ARG A 722 -44.89 42.55 -1.92
CA ARG A 722 -43.78 43.45 -2.28
C ARG A 722 -43.56 44.53 -1.23
N GLU A 723 -44.63 45.17 -0.76
CA GLU A 723 -44.59 46.18 0.32
C GLU A 723 -43.97 45.60 1.59
N LYS A 724 -44.46 44.43 2.04
CA LYS A 724 -43.92 43.75 3.22
C LYS A 724 -42.45 43.41 3.05
N LEU A 725 -42.10 42.75 1.93
CA LEU A 725 -40.72 42.31 1.69
C LEU A 725 -39.74 43.48 1.61
N ALA A 726 -40.13 44.65 1.08
CA ALA A 726 -39.24 45.80 0.99
C ALA A 726 -38.56 46.14 2.33
N THR A 727 -39.29 45.95 3.44
CA THR A 727 -38.81 46.22 4.81
C THR A 727 -38.10 45.06 5.50
N LEU A 728 -38.09 43.87 4.90
CA LEU A 728 -37.50 42.65 5.47
C LEU A 728 -36.09 42.38 4.91
N PRO A 729 -35.22 41.64 5.62
CA PRO A 729 -33.86 41.34 5.14
C PRO A 729 -33.84 40.43 3.90
N LEU A 730 -32.72 40.41 3.16
CA LEU A 730 -32.53 39.49 2.03
C LEU A 730 -32.79 38.03 2.39
N GLY A 731 -33.42 37.30 1.49
CA GLY A 731 -33.83 35.91 1.67
C GLY A 731 -35.16 35.73 2.38
N SER A 732 -35.78 36.82 2.86
CA SER A 732 -37.18 36.80 3.34
C SER A 732 -38.12 36.50 2.18
N TYR A 733 -39.28 35.94 2.49
CA TYR A 733 -40.31 35.63 1.50
C TYR A 733 -41.71 35.96 2.03
N ALA A 734 -42.66 36.08 1.11
CA ALA A 734 -44.07 36.24 1.38
C ALA A 734 -44.87 35.35 0.43
N LEU A 735 -46.03 34.88 0.87
CA LEU A 735 -46.96 34.13 0.04
C LEU A 735 -48.30 34.83 -0.04
N TRP A 736 -49.07 34.59 -1.11
CA TRP A 736 -50.48 34.94 -1.18
C TRP A 736 -51.25 33.89 -1.97
N ARG A 737 -52.57 33.93 -1.83
CA ARG A 737 -53.47 33.04 -2.58
C ARG A 737 -54.01 33.78 -3.79
N GLU A 738 -54.05 33.09 -4.92
CA GLU A 738 -54.72 33.54 -6.13
C GLU A 738 -55.57 32.37 -6.66
N GLY A 739 -56.86 32.41 -6.32
CA GLY A 739 -57.75 31.26 -6.50
C GLY A 739 -57.29 30.04 -5.69
N SER A 740 -56.99 28.94 -6.39
CA SER A 740 -56.51 27.69 -5.77
C SER A 740 -54.98 27.59 -5.68
N LEU A 741 -54.27 28.56 -6.24
CA LEU A 741 -52.81 28.58 -6.32
C LEU A 741 -52.23 29.38 -5.16
N LEU A 742 -51.04 28.97 -4.73
CA LEU A 742 -50.27 29.66 -3.71
C LEU A 742 -49.02 30.24 -4.37
N ASN A 743 -48.91 31.56 -4.42
CA ASN A 743 -47.75 32.23 -4.99
C ASN A 743 -46.72 32.50 -3.90
N PHE A 744 -45.45 32.38 -4.25
CA PHE A 744 -44.29 32.61 -3.38
C PHE A 744 -43.42 33.70 -4.00
N LEU A 745 -43.13 34.75 -3.24
CA LEU A 745 -42.21 35.80 -3.64
C LEU A 745 -41.08 35.91 -2.61
N ARG A 746 -39.84 35.97 -3.09
CA ARG A 746 -38.63 36.06 -2.27
C ARG A 746 -37.92 37.38 -2.54
N LYS A 747 -37.28 37.94 -1.52
CA LYS A 747 -36.44 39.13 -1.65
C LYS A 747 -35.00 38.72 -1.93
N ASP A 748 -34.59 38.87 -3.18
CA ASP A 748 -33.24 38.51 -3.64
C ASP A 748 -32.25 39.67 -3.63
N GLU A 749 -32.77 40.90 -3.68
CA GLU A 749 -31.99 42.13 -3.69
C GLU A 749 -32.62 43.21 -2.80
N ASN A 750 -31.79 44.11 -2.28
CA ASN A 750 -32.21 45.29 -1.51
C ASN A 750 -32.51 46.46 -2.48
N SER A 751 -33.25 46.17 -3.56
CA SER A 751 -33.68 47.11 -4.58
C SER A 751 -35.20 47.33 -4.49
N SER A 752 -35.66 48.54 -4.79
CA SER A 752 -37.07 48.90 -4.89
C SER A 752 -37.40 49.33 -6.32
N PRO A 753 -38.37 48.70 -7.00
CA PRO A 753 -39.15 47.54 -6.57
C PRO A 753 -38.32 46.25 -6.53
N ILE A 754 -38.76 45.26 -5.75
CA ILE A 754 -38.13 43.93 -5.70
C ILE A 754 -38.23 43.29 -7.10
N PRO A 755 -37.13 42.95 -7.77
CA PRO A 755 -37.17 42.49 -9.17
C PRO A 755 -37.60 41.03 -9.33
N SER A 756 -37.63 40.24 -8.24
CA SER A 756 -37.92 38.81 -8.28
C SER A 756 -39.33 38.52 -8.81
N THR A 757 -39.42 37.53 -9.70
CA THR A 757 -40.68 37.00 -10.22
C THR A 757 -41.32 36.05 -9.20
N PRO A 758 -42.65 36.11 -8.99
CA PRO A 758 -43.36 35.14 -8.17
C PRO A 758 -43.23 33.70 -8.71
N ILE A 759 -43.17 32.73 -7.79
CA ILE A 759 -43.14 31.31 -8.09
C ILE A 759 -44.45 30.69 -7.63
N CYS A 760 -45.16 30.01 -8.53
CA CYS A 760 -46.38 29.29 -8.19
C CYS A 760 -46.06 27.95 -7.51
N ILE A 761 -46.70 27.69 -6.37
CA ILE A 761 -46.65 26.42 -5.63
C ILE A 761 -47.99 25.71 -5.82
N LEU A 762 -47.93 24.50 -6.38
CA LEU A 762 -49.12 23.73 -6.70
C LEU A 762 -49.73 23.10 -5.44
N LYS A 763 -51.02 22.77 -5.51
CA LYS A 763 -51.78 22.20 -4.38
C LYS A 763 -51.29 20.79 -3.98
N ASN A 764 -50.80 20.01 -4.94
CA ASN A 764 -50.27 18.66 -4.74
C ASN A 764 -48.80 18.62 -4.28
N GLU A 765 -48.09 19.76 -4.29
CA GLU A 765 -46.73 19.84 -3.77
C GLU A 765 -46.74 19.92 -2.22
N ASP A 766 -45.73 19.31 -1.60
CA ASP A 766 -45.44 19.50 -0.18
C ASP A 766 -44.96 20.93 0.05
N LEU A 767 -45.82 21.74 0.68
CA LEU A 767 -45.58 23.17 0.86
C LEU A 767 -44.31 23.46 1.68
N ALA A 768 -44.06 22.66 2.71
CA ALA A 768 -42.92 22.86 3.60
C ALA A 768 -41.61 22.57 2.86
N GLN A 769 -41.53 21.43 2.16
CA GLN A 769 -40.38 21.06 1.35
C GLN A 769 -40.14 22.05 0.22
N LYS A 770 -41.21 22.57 -0.41
CA LYS A 770 -41.09 23.53 -1.49
C LYS A 770 -40.54 24.86 -0.99
N ILE A 771 -41.04 25.38 0.13
CA ILE A 771 -40.51 26.60 0.77
C ILE A 771 -39.03 26.40 1.10
N ASP A 772 -38.67 25.32 1.80
CA ASP A 772 -37.28 25.00 2.17
C ASP A 772 -36.35 24.96 0.97
N ALA A 773 -36.76 24.28 -0.11
CA ALA A 773 -35.98 24.22 -1.34
C ALA A 773 -35.73 25.62 -1.90
N LEU A 774 -36.77 26.46 -1.96
CA LEU A 774 -36.72 27.82 -2.51
C LEU A 774 -35.90 28.81 -1.67
N VAL A 775 -35.66 28.53 -0.38
CA VAL A 775 -34.84 29.38 0.51
C VAL A 775 -33.50 28.74 0.93
N SER A 776 -33.21 27.53 0.46
CA SER A 776 -32.04 26.73 0.85
C SER A 776 -30.70 27.40 0.52
N ASN A 777 -29.64 27.04 1.25
CA ASN A 777 -28.27 27.50 0.96
C ASN A 777 -27.81 27.11 -0.45
N ALA A 778 -28.29 25.98 -0.98
CA ALA A 778 -28.01 25.56 -2.35
C ALA A 778 -28.57 26.57 -3.38
N VAL A 779 -29.80 27.02 -3.16
CA VAL A 779 -30.42 28.06 -4.00
C VAL A 779 -29.73 29.42 -3.82
N GLN A 780 -29.30 29.77 -2.61
CA GLN A 780 -28.49 31.00 -2.40
C GLN A 780 -27.18 30.96 -3.17
N LEU A 781 -26.48 29.82 -3.15
CA LEU A 781 -25.24 29.64 -3.87
C LEU A 781 -25.46 29.64 -5.39
N GLU A 782 -26.55 29.05 -5.85
CA GLU A 782 -26.90 29.06 -7.27
C GLU A 782 -27.26 30.46 -7.74
N TRP A 783 -28.09 31.17 -6.98
CA TRP A 783 -28.37 32.59 -7.19
C TRP A 783 -27.08 33.42 -7.26
N LEU A 784 -26.11 33.18 -6.36
CA LEU A 784 -24.82 33.88 -6.39
C LEU A 784 -24.04 33.59 -7.68
N LYS A 785 -24.01 32.32 -8.13
CA LYS A 785 -23.33 31.92 -9.38
C LYS A 785 -23.99 32.47 -10.64
N THR A 786 -25.31 32.62 -10.63
CA THR A 786 -26.11 33.11 -11.76
C THR A 786 -26.40 34.59 -11.66
N HIS A 787 -25.92 35.27 -10.61
CA HIS A 787 -26.22 36.68 -10.38
C HIS A 787 -25.69 37.53 -11.54
N PRO A 788 -26.45 38.54 -12.02
CA PRO A 788 -25.98 39.44 -13.08
C PRO A 788 -24.66 40.16 -12.73
N ARG A 789 -24.41 40.36 -11.43
CA ARG A 789 -23.20 40.99 -10.88
C ARG A 789 -22.09 39.98 -10.53
N MET A 790 -22.20 38.72 -10.98
CA MET A 790 -21.21 37.67 -10.76
C MET A 790 -20.21 37.63 -11.91
N ASP A 791 -18.96 37.99 -11.63
CA ASP A 791 -17.90 37.92 -12.63
C ASP A 791 -17.29 36.50 -12.64
N LYS A 792 -17.42 35.80 -13.78
CA LYS A 792 -17.00 34.39 -13.97
C LYS A 792 -15.59 34.27 -14.58
N GLY A 793 -14.96 35.38 -14.97
CA GLY A 793 -13.65 35.44 -15.60
C GLY A 793 -12.64 36.26 -14.80
N VAL A 794 -11.38 36.27 -15.26
CA VAL A 794 -10.30 37.12 -14.74
C VAL A 794 -10.77 38.58 -14.81
N TYR A 795 -11.03 39.19 -13.64
CA TYR A 795 -11.23 40.63 -13.38
C TYR A 795 -11.57 41.51 -14.61
N ALA A 796 -12.62 41.20 -15.36
CA ALA A 796 -12.93 41.96 -16.57
C ALA A 796 -13.67 43.25 -16.16
N GLU A 797 -12.95 44.37 -16.26
CA GLU A 797 -13.28 45.72 -16.75
C GLU A 797 -14.75 46.23 -16.79
N VAL A 798 -15.66 45.80 -15.92
CA VAL A 798 -16.89 46.57 -15.71
C VAL A 798 -16.61 47.59 -14.61
N PRO A 799 -16.41 48.89 -14.94
CA PRO A 799 -16.30 49.93 -13.94
C PRO A 799 -17.59 49.93 -13.11
N LEU A 800 -17.46 49.73 -11.81
CA LEU A 800 -18.60 49.87 -10.91
C LEU A 800 -18.80 51.37 -10.65
N ALA A 801 -20.06 51.79 -10.54
CA ALA A 801 -20.35 53.12 -10.04
C ALA A 801 -19.90 53.22 -8.56
N PRO A 802 -19.53 54.42 -8.08
CA PRO A 802 -19.24 54.64 -6.67
C PRO A 802 -20.41 54.16 -5.78
N GLY A 803 -20.13 53.28 -4.81
CA GLY A 803 -21.14 52.68 -3.91
C GLY A 803 -21.82 51.40 -4.42
N ASP A 804 -21.62 51.04 -5.70
CA ASP A 804 -22.10 49.76 -6.25
C ASP A 804 -21.21 48.58 -5.84
N TYR A 805 -21.72 47.36 -5.99
CA TYR A 805 -21.03 46.13 -5.59
C TYR A 805 -21.11 45.05 -6.68
N LYS A 806 -20.13 44.14 -6.66
CA LYS A 806 -20.10 42.91 -7.47
C LYS A 806 -19.63 41.71 -6.67
N PHE A 807 -19.83 40.52 -7.24
CA PHE A 807 -19.32 39.27 -6.70
C PHE A 807 -18.16 38.75 -7.55
N LEU A 808 -17.11 38.27 -6.87
CA LEU A 808 -15.90 37.74 -7.50
C LEU A 808 -15.70 36.28 -7.11
N LYS A 809 -15.29 35.42 -8.05
CA LYS A 809 -14.85 34.05 -7.76
C LYS A 809 -13.32 33.95 -7.90
N ILE A 810 -12.63 33.72 -6.79
CA ILE A 810 -11.16 33.58 -6.73
C ILE A 810 -10.85 32.22 -6.11
N GLU A 811 -10.11 31.35 -6.80
CA GLU A 811 -9.70 30.03 -6.30
C GLU A 811 -10.85 29.19 -5.68
N ASN A 812 -12.02 29.21 -6.31
CA ASN A 812 -13.26 28.56 -5.83
C ASN A 812 -13.89 29.15 -4.55
N GLN A 813 -13.48 30.34 -4.14
CA GLN A 813 -14.12 31.12 -3.08
C GLN A 813 -14.86 32.33 -3.67
N TYR A 814 -15.92 32.76 -3.00
CA TYR A 814 -16.74 33.88 -3.43
C TYR A 814 -16.47 35.10 -2.56
N TYR A 815 -16.34 36.26 -3.17
CA TYR A 815 -16.08 37.52 -2.48
C TYR A 815 -17.12 38.56 -2.86
N PHE A 816 -17.55 39.35 -1.89
CA PHE A 816 -18.28 40.59 -2.10
C PHE A 816 -17.28 41.73 -2.25
N TYR A 817 -17.33 42.42 -3.38
CA TYR A 817 -16.51 43.60 -3.66
C TYR A 817 -17.42 44.83 -3.76
N GLN A 818 -17.13 45.86 -2.97
CA GLN A 818 -17.82 47.15 -3.05
C GLN A 818 -16.84 48.26 -3.40
N GLN A 819 -17.17 49.03 -4.44
CA GLN A 819 -16.40 50.19 -4.84
C GLN A 819 -16.68 51.35 -3.87
N PRO A 820 -15.66 52.06 -3.39
CA PRO A 820 -15.88 53.19 -2.50
C PRO A 820 -16.70 54.28 -3.19
N PHE A 821 -17.65 54.87 -2.47
CA PHE A 821 -18.46 55.98 -2.99
C PHE A 821 -17.76 57.34 -2.85
N SER A 822 -16.76 57.46 -1.96
CA SER A 822 -15.97 58.69 -1.81
C SER A 822 -14.57 58.41 -1.23
N PRO A 823 -13.52 58.33 -2.06
CA PRO A 823 -12.14 58.08 -1.60
C PRO A 823 -11.62 59.17 -0.65
N ASP A 824 -12.09 60.41 -0.83
CA ASP A 824 -11.63 61.60 -0.09
C ASP A 824 -12.00 61.57 1.40
N PHE A 825 -12.97 60.75 1.79
CA PHE A 825 -13.40 60.56 3.19
C PHE A 825 -12.89 59.25 3.79
N GLY A 826 -11.86 58.64 3.19
CA GLY A 826 -11.23 57.43 3.73
C GLY A 826 -12.06 56.15 3.55
N PHE A 827 -13.14 56.19 2.77
CA PHE A 827 -13.86 54.99 2.37
C PHE A 827 -13.01 54.21 1.36
N LEU A 828 -12.43 53.09 1.78
CA LEU A 828 -11.60 52.19 0.95
C LEU A 828 -12.45 51.08 0.30
N PRO A 829 -11.99 50.50 -0.82
CA PRO A 829 -12.61 49.31 -1.39
C PRO A 829 -12.73 48.19 -0.35
N ARG A 830 -13.93 47.62 -0.23
CA ARG A 830 -14.19 46.51 0.70
C ARG A 830 -14.27 45.20 -0.09
N LEU A 831 -13.35 44.28 0.21
CA LEU A 831 -13.37 42.91 -0.29
C LEU A 831 -13.66 41.97 0.89
N THR A 832 -14.85 41.37 0.90
CA THR A 832 -15.30 40.49 2.00
C THR A 832 -15.50 39.07 1.49
N LEU A 833 -14.82 38.10 2.10
CA LEU A 833 -15.01 36.68 1.80
C LEU A 833 -16.42 36.23 2.24
N LEU A 834 -17.20 35.70 1.30
CA LEU A 834 -18.51 35.11 1.57
C LEU A 834 -18.36 33.62 1.92
N LYS A 835 -18.81 33.25 3.11
CA LYS A 835 -18.94 31.84 3.49
C LYS A 835 -20.11 31.23 2.70
N GLN A 836 -20.02 29.96 2.34
CA GLN A 836 -21.04 29.25 1.56
C GLN A 836 -22.36 29.01 2.32
N GLU A 837 -22.43 29.38 3.60
CA GLU A 837 -23.61 29.27 4.46
C GLU A 837 -24.22 30.66 4.67
N ASN A 838 -25.54 30.79 4.52
CA ASN A 838 -26.25 32.06 4.72
C ASN A 838 -25.65 33.24 3.93
N ILE A 839 -25.48 33.04 2.62
CA ILE A 839 -24.91 34.03 1.70
C ILE A 839 -25.75 35.31 1.69
N TRP A 840 -27.08 35.19 1.62
CA TRP A 840 -27.96 36.36 1.64
C TRP A 840 -27.88 37.14 2.94
N GLY A 841 -27.85 36.49 4.10
CA GLY A 841 -27.69 37.20 5.38
C GLY A 841 -26.33 37.91 5.49
N GLN A 842 -25.26 37.35 4.91
CA GLN A 842 -23.96 38.03 4.84
C GLN A 842 -24.02 39.26 3.92
N ILE A 843 -24.68 39.16 2.76
CA ILE A 843 -24.83 40.28 1.82
C ILE A 843 -25.74 41.36 2.42
N ASP A 844 -26.81 40.96 3.11
CA ASP A 844 -27.74 41.89 3.77
C ASP A 844 -27.01 42.72 4.83
N ARG A 845 -26.14 42.08 5.62
CA ARG A 845 -25.26 42.81 6.56
C ARG A 845 -24.34 43.81 5.88
N LEU A 846 -23.96 43.59 4.62
CA LEU A 846 -23.05 44.48 3.87
C LEU A 846 -23.79 45.53 3.03
N THR A 847 -25.08 45.32 2.78
CA THR A 847 -25.89 46.15 1.87
C THR A 847 -27.12 46.77 2.53
N SER A 848 -27.45 46.42 3.78
CA SER A 848 -28.62 46.94 4.48
C SER A 848 -28.50 48.44 4.77
N PRO A 849 -29.61 49.18 4.78
CA PRO A 849 -29.63 50.60 5.11
C PRO A 849 -28.98 50.91 6.47
N THR A 850 -29.18 50.05 7.47
CA THR A 850 -28.61 50.20 8.80
C THR A 850 -27.08 50.11 8.79
N PHE A 851 -26.52 49.13 8.09
CA PHE A 851 -25.07 48.99 7.95
C PHE A 851 -24.45 50.16 7.17
N GLN A 852 -25.12 50.56 6.07
CA GLN A 852 -24.66 51.68 5.26
C GLN A 852 -24.61 52.96 6.10
N TRP A 853 -25.66 53.24 6.87
CA TRP A 853 -25.70 54.39 7.77
C TRP A 853 -24.60 54.36 8.84
N LYS A 854 -24.45 53.24 9.55
CA LYS A 854 -23.39 53.09 10.56
C LYS A 854 -22.01 53.32 9.98
N THR A 855 -21.76 52.85 8.76
CA THR A 855 -20.50 53.09 8.06
C THR A 855 -20.28 54.58 7.76
N LEU A 856 -21.34 55.34 7.46
CA LEU A 856 -21.26 56.79 7.29
C LEU A 856 -20.94 57.52 8.60
N GLU A 857 -21.54 57.08 9.71
CA GLU A 857 -21.25 57.61 11.05
C GLU A 857 -19.77 57.41 11.41
N GLU A 858 -19.26 56.20 11.19
CA GLU A 858 -17.84 55.87 11.39
C GLU A 858 -16.91 56.69 10.47
N GLY A 859 -17.39 57.08 9.28
CA GLY A 859 -16.66 57.90 8.32
C GLY A 859 -16.67 59.40 8.60
N GLY A 860 -17.35 59.86 9.66
CA GLY A 860 -17.35 61.27 10.08
C GLY A 860 -18.09 62.22 9.13
N VAL A 861 -18.97 61.71 8.28
CA VAL A 861 -19.79 62.50 7.32
C VAL A 861 -21.23 62.68 7.78
N VAL A 862 -21.58 62.13 8.93
CA VAL A 862 -22.91 62.24 9.54
C VAL A 862 -22.91 63.38 10.56
N VAL A 863 -23.88 64.27 10.43
CA VAL A 863 -24.12 65.40 11.35
C VAL A 863 -25.49 65.26 11.98
N ALA A 864 -25.75 65.98 13.09
CA ALA A 864 -26.99 65.82 13.83
C ALA A 864 -28.20 66.37 13.05
N ASP A 865 -28.04 67.48 12.36
CA ASP A 865 -29.12 68.18 11.65
C ASP A 865 -28.60 69.09 10.53
N GLU A 866 -29.54 69.77 9.87
CA GLU A 866 -29.26 70.72 8.78
C GLU A 866 -28.38 71.90 9.24
N THR A 867 -28.61 72.43 10.43
CA THR A 867 -27.87 73.60 10.94
C THR A 867 -26.40 73.26 11.10
N GLN A 868 -26.13 72.07 11.62
CA GLN A 868 -24.78 71.54 11.75
C GLN A 868 -24.18 71.21 10.38
N ALA A 869 -24.97 70.66 9.44
CA ALA A 869 -24.53 70.39 8.07
C ALA A 869 -24.00 71.66 7.37
N VAL A 870 -24.72 72.78 7.45
CA VAL A 870 -24.30 74.05 6.81
C VAL A 870 -22.99 74.58 7.41
N LYS A 871 -22.77 74.36 8.71
CA LYS A 871 -21.59 74.82 9.44
C LYS A 871 -20.37 73.93 9.20
N GLU A 872 -20.56 72.62 9.22
CA GLU A 872 -19.47 71.64 9.29
C GLU A 872 -19.15 70.99 7.93
N CYS A 873 -20.03 71.10 6.93
CA CYS A 873 -19.76 70.56 5.61
C CYS A 873 -18.57 71.26 4.95
N PRO A 874 -17.49 70.53 4.62
CA PRO A 874 -16.32 71.11 3.98
C PRO A 874 -16.62 71.56 2.54
N ILE A 875 -15.93 72.60 2.08
CA ILE A 875 -16.00 73.05 0.68
C ILE A 875 -15.37 71.99 -0.23
N GLY A 876 -16.10 71.61 -1.27
CA GLY A 876 -15.76 70.51 -2.16
C GLY A 876 -16.03 69.13 -1.55
N GLY A 877 -16.94 69.04 -0.57
CA GLY A 877 -17.33 67.82 0.11
C GLY A 877 -18.83 67.75 0.38
N TRP A 878 -19.24 66.78 1.20
CA TRP A 878 -20.64 66.56 1.53
C TRP A 878 -20.79 66.04 2.97
N CYS A 879 -21.97 66.19 3.53
CA CYS A 879 -22.39 65.57 4.80
C CYS A 879 -23.86 65.17 4.71
N CYS A 880 -24.32 64.34 5.65
CA CYS A 880 -25.70 63.85 5.68
C CYS A 880 -26.24 63.74 7.10
N TRP A 881 -27.56 63.76 7.24
CA TRP A 881 -28.26 63.56 8.51
C TRP A 881 -29.58 62.83 8.27
N ARG A 882 -30.09 62.16 9.31
CA ARG A 882 -31.35 61.41 9.24
C ARG A 882 -32.49 62.25 9.80
N MET A 883 -33.60 62.33 9.07
CA MET A 883 -34.81 63.00 9.52
C MET A 883 -35.64 62.11 10.45
N ALA A 884 -36.57 62.71 11.20
CA ALA A 884 -37.54 61.98 12.03
C ALA A 884 -38.42 61.01 11.21
N THR A 885 -38.63 61.29 9.92
CA THR A 885 -39.35 60.41 8.97
C THR A 885 -38.52 59.20 8.52
N GLY A 886 -37.25 59.12 8.90
CA GLY A 886 -36.31 58.07 8.47
C GLY A 886 -35.59 58.36 7.15
N GLU A 887 -36.01 59.39 6.41
CA GLU A 887 -35.33 59.87 5.21
C GLU A 887 -33.95 60.43 5.55
N ILE A 888 -33.00 60.34 4.60
CA ILE A 888 -31.66 60.87 4.77
C ILE A 888 -31.52 62.11 3.89
N GLN A 889 -31.21 63.25 4.51
CA GLN A 889 -30.84 64.45 3.77
C GLN A 889 -29.33 64.54 3.63
N MET A 890 -28.89 65.05 2.49
CA MET A 890 -27.49 65.20 2.14
C MET A 890 -27.25 66.63 1.64
N LEU A 891 -26.27 67.30 2.22
CA LEU A 891 -25.77 68.60 1.75
C LEU A 891 -24.47 68.38 0.99
N VAL A 892 -24.44 68.79 -0.28
CA VAL A 892 -23.24 68.81 -1.13
C VAL A 892 -22.79 70.26 -1.26
N ARG A 893 -21.58 70.59 -0.84
CA ARG A 893 -21.06 71.96 -0.86
C ARG A 893 -19.93 72.09 -1.88
N ALA A 894 -20.22 72.70 -3.03
CA ALA A 894 -19.24 72.87 -4.11
C ALA A 894 -18.36 74.11 -3.91
N SER A 895 -18.90 75.19 -3.34
CA SER A 895 -18.17 76.43 -3.03
C SER A 895 -18.70 77.08 -1.74
N PRO A 896 -18.11 78.17 -1.23
CA PRO A 896 -18.67 78.90 -0.09
C PRO A 896 -20.12 79.36 -0.30
N THR A 897 -20.52 79.64 -1.54
CA THR A 897 -21.83 80.19 -1.93
C THR A 897 -22.72 79.20 -2.68
N SER A 898 -22.19 78.03 -3.08
CA SER A 898 -22.93 77.00 -3.82
C SER A 898 -23.05 75.72 -3.00
N SER A 899 -24.28 75.42 -2.59
CA SER A 899 -24.64 74.18 -1.92
C SER A 899 -25.94 73.61 -2.50
N ARG A 900 -26.02 72.28 -2.56
CA ARG A 900 -27.21 71.57 -3.04
C ARG A 900 -27.64 70.56 -1.98
N LYS A 901 -28.93 70.56 -1.68
CA LYS A 901 -29.56 69.56 -0.82
C LYS A 901 -30.18 68.47 -1.67
N ASN A 902 -30.02 67.22 -1.26
CA ASN A 902 -30.68 66.07 -1.84
C ASN A 902 -31.33 65.23 -0.73
N ILE A 903 -32.42 64.56 -1.06
CA ILE A 903 -33.15 63.66 -0.14
C ILE A 903 -33.02 62.25 -0.69
N ILE A 904 -32.67 61.31 0.19
CA ILE A 904 -32.56 59.88 -0.10
C ILE A 904 -33.64 59.18 0.71
N SER A 905 -34.50 58.45 0.01
CA SER A 905 -35.61 57.73 0.64
C SER A 905 -35.11 56.49 1.39
N PRO A 906 -35.79 56.02 2.46
CA PRO A 906 -35.34 54.87 3.27
C PRO A 906 -35.20 53.55 2.48
N GLY A 907 -35.86 53.43 1.32
CA GLY A 907 -35.81 52.26 0.45
C GLY A 907 -34.76 52.33 -0.67
N GLU A 908 -33.99 53.42 -0.77
CA GLU A 908 -32.94 53.58 -1.80
C GLU A 908 -31.57 53.11 -1.30
N ASN A 909 -30.71 52.67 -2.21
CA ASN A 909 -29.33 52.34 -1.88
C ASN A 909 -28.55 53.62 -1.53
N LEU A 910 -28.30 53.81 -0.24
CA LEU A 910 -27.72 55.02 0.32
C LEU A 910 -26.33 55.34 -0.25
N PHE A 911 -25.42 54.37 -0.30
CA PHE A 911 -24.08 54.59 -0.85
C PHE A 911 -24.07 54.93 -2.32
N LYS A 912 -24.92 54.27 -3.12
CA LYS A 912 -25.06 54.57 -4.54
C LYS A 912 -25.58 55.99 -4.76
N LYS A 913 -26.63 56.38 -4.04
CA LYS A 913 -27.21 57.74 -4.12
C LYS A 913 -26.24 58.82 -3.66
N ILE A 914 -25.50 58.56 -2.59
CA ILE A 914 -24.41 59.43 -2.15
C ILE A 914 -23.35 59.56 -3.25
N GLY A 915 -22.94 58.46 -3.89
CA GLY A 915 -22.01 58.49 -5.02
C GLY A 915 -22.51 59.34 -6.20
N GLU A 916 -23.78 59.15 -6.59
CA GLU A 916 -24.46 59.93 -7.63
C GLU A 916 -24.48 61.44 -7.30
N TYR A 917 -24.77 61.81 -6.04
CA TYR A 917 -24.84 63.21 -5.62
C TYR A 917 -23.48 63.84 -5.33
N ALA A 918 -22.52 63.08 -4.80
CA ALA A 918 -21.17 63.54 -4.51
C ALA A 918 -20.33 63.74 -5.79
N GLY A 919 -20.62 63.00 -6.86
CA GLY A 919 -20.00 63.17 -8.18
C GLY A 919 -20.10 64.60 -8.72
N PHE A 920 -21.12 65.36 -8.30
CA PHE A 920 -21.30 66.79 -8.63
C PHE A 920 -20.30 67.73 -7.92
N ALA A 921 -19.71 67.35 -6.77
CA ALA A 921 -18.70 68.16 -6.07
C ALA A 921 -17.30 67.98 -6.68
N SER A 922 -16.98 66.79 -7.17
CA SER A 922 -15.69 66.46 -7.82
C SER A 922 -15.48 67.19 -9.15
N SER A 923 -16.55 67.52 -9.89
CA SER A 923 -16.45 68.32 -11.12
C SER A 923 -16.15 69.81 -10.89
N ALA A 924 -16.27 70.31 -9.64
CA ALA A 924 -16.01 71.70 -9.29
C ALA A 924 -14.57 71.98 -8.81
N LYS A 925 -13.79 70.93 -8.50
CA LYS A 925 -12.34 71.02 -8.29
C LYS A 925 -11.64 70.76 -9.61
N GLY A 926 -11.16 71.82 -10.27
CA GLY A 926 -10.15 71.68 -11.31
C GLY A 926 -9.01 70.77 -10.81
N ALA A 927 -8.52 69.90 -11.70
CA ALA A 927 -7.51 68.89 -11.43
C ALA A 927 -6.32 69.45 -10.65
N ALA A 928 -6.33 69.32 -9.31
CA ALA A 928 -5.23 69.75 -8.48
C ALA A 928 -5.13 68.85 -7.26
N LYS A 929 -4.09 68.02 -7.30
CA LYS A 929 -3.61 67.10 -6.27
C LYS A 929 -4.62 65.99 -5.96
N ALA A 930 -4.73 65.07 -6.93
CA ALA A 930 -4.62 63.66 -6.55
C ALA A 930 -3.47 63.58 -5.54
N SER A 931 -3.78 63.21 -4.29
CA SER A 931 -2.78 62.67 -3.39
C SER A 931 -1.91 61.77 -4.26
N THR A 932 -0.59 61.91 -4.19
CA THR A 932 0.35 60.97 -4.78
C THR A 932 0.09 59.60 -4.16
N PHE A 933 -0.96 58.92 -4.65
CA PHE A 933 -0.92 57.51 -4.93
C PHE A 933 0.38 57.38 -5.69
N TYR A 934 1.41 56.89 -5.00
CA TYR A 934 2.63 56.44 -5.65
C TYR A 934 2.18 55.74 -6.91
N SER A 935 2.68 56.20 -8.06
CA SER A 935 2.27 55.61 -9.33
C SER A 935 2.40 54.10 -9.17
N THR A 936 1.33 53.39 -9.52
CA THR A 936 1.20 51.93 -9.43
C THR A 936 2.49 51.18 -9.83
N PRO A 937 3.29 51.65 -10.82
CA PRO A 937 4.59 51.06 -11.14
C PRO A 937 5.64 51.08 -10.00
N THR A 938 5.74 52.13 -9.18
CA THR A 938 6.78 52.24 -8.13
C THR A 938 6.50 51.37 -6.91
N ILE A 939 5.21 51.26 -6.52
CA ILE A 939 4.80 50.30 -5.49
C ILE A 939 4.94 48.88 -6.04
N ARG A 940 4.58 48.64 -7.31
CA ARG A 940 4.76 47.31 -7.92
C ARG A 940 6.20 46.85 -7.88
N ALA A 941 7.12 47.68 -8.38
CA ALA A 941 8.54 47.36 -8.39
C ALA A 941 9.07 47.09 -6.97
N SER A 942 8.57 47.84 -5.97
CA SER A 942 9.00 47.66 -4.57
C SER A 942 8.48 46.36 -3.95
N VAL A 943 7.23 45.98 -4.22
CA VAL A 943 6.62 44.74 -3.71
C VAL A 943 7.16 43.51 -4.44
N GLU A 944 7.35 43.60 -5.76
CA GLU A 944 8.01 42.55 -6.56
C GLU A 944 9.46 42.34 -6.08
N LYS A 945 10.19 43.43 -5.80
CA LYS A 945 11.53 43.34 -5.23
C LYS A 945 11.53 42.63 -3.88
N ILE A 946 10.63 43.00 -2.96
CA ILE A 946 10.52 42.36 -1.64
C ILE A 946 10.13 40.88 -1.75
N LYS A 947 9.24 40.54 -2.70
CA LYS A 947 8.87 39.15 -3.03
C LYS A 947 10.08 38.36 -3.51
N ASN A 948 10.81 38.90 -4.49
CA ASN A 948 11.96 38.25 -5.11
C ASN A 948 13.11 38.08 -4.11
N ASP A 949 13.40 39.09 -3.30
CA ASP A 949 14.42 39.04 -2.24
C ASP A 949 14.08 37.98 -1.17
N PHE A 950 12.80 37.78 -0.88
CA PHE A 950 12.34 36.71 0.02
C PHE A 950 12.43 35.33 -0.63
N LEU A 951 12.01 35.19 -1.90
CA LEU A 951 12.07 33.94 -2.66
C LEU A 951 13.50 33.42 -2.85
N ILE A 952 14.43 34.30 -3.23
CA ILE A 952 15.84 33.98 -3.42
C ILE A 952 16.45 33.53 -2.08
N PHE A 953 16.05 34.14 -0.96
CA PHE A 953 16.50 33.69 0.35
C PHE A 953 15.99 32.30 0.74
N ILE A 954 14.70 32.01 0.49
CA ILE A 954 14.09 30.71 0.85
C ILE A 954 14.46 29.57 -0.08
N LYS A 955 14.81 29.88 -1.33
CA LYS A 955 15.22 28.91 -2.33
C LYS A 955 16.30 29.53 -3.22
N PRO A 956 17.59 29.44 -2.82
CA PRO A 956 18.70 30.08 -3.55
C PRO A 956 18.82 29.66 -5.01
N ASP A 957 18.37 28.45 -5.35
CA ASP A 957 18.47 27.88 -6.70
C ASP A 957 17.29 28.25 -7.62
N ILE A 958 16.40 29.16 -7.19
CA ILE A 958 15.28 29.62 -8.02
C ILE A 958 15.77 30.66 -9.05
N SER A 959 15.39 30.52 -10.33
CA SER A 959 15.82 31.49 -11.35
C SER A 959 15.07 32.83 -11.20
N PRO A 960 15.68 33.96 -11.60
CA PRO A 960 15.02 35.27 -11.60
C PRO A 960 13.72 35.28 -12.41
N GLU A 961 13.67 34.62 -13.58
CA GLU A 961 12.43 34.57 -14.40
C GLU A 961 11.30 33.81 -13.69
N ILE A 962 11.64 32.77 -12.92
CA ILE A 962 10.68 32.03 -12.12
C ILE A 962 10.19 32.88 -10.94
N CYS A 963 11.06 33.69 -10.32
CA CYS A 963 10.65 34.61 -9.25
C CYS A 963 9.65 35.67 -9.73
N GLU A 964 9.89 36.27 -10.88
CA GLU A 964 9.03 37.31 -11.46
C GLU A 964 7.63 36.79 -11.81
N THR A 965 7.54 35.55 -12.27
CA THR A 965 6.28 34.91 -12.68
C THR A 965 5.52 34.23 -11.54
N MET A 966 6.13 34.11 -10.35
CA MET A 966 5.54 33.41 -9.21
C MET A 966 4.58 34.31 -8.42
N SER A 967 3.35 33.83 -8.21
CA SER A 967 2.35 34.48 -7.35
C SER A 967 2.76 34.46 -5.88
N PHE A 968 2.24 35.40 -5.08
CA PHE A 968 2.47 35.39 -3.63
C PHE A 968 1.93 34.12 -2.97
N VAL A 969 0.82 33.55 -3.46
CA VAL A 969 0.32 32.26 -2.97
C VAL A 969 1.34 31.13 -3.16
N GLN A 970 1.98 31.05 -4.33
CA GLN A 970 3.04 30.08 -4.60
C GLN A 970 4.29 30.32 -3.73
N CYS A 971 4.62 31.58 -3.44
CA CYS A 971 5.70 31.93 -2.51
C CYS A 971 5.48 31.33 -1.11
N VAL A 972 4.24 31.33 -0.60
CA VAL A 972 3.90 30.70 0.69
C VAL A 972 4.15 29.19 0.66
N GLU A 973 3.87 28.53 -0.46
CA GLU A 973 4.09 27.09 -0.59
C GLU A 973 5.57 26.74 -0.64
N VAL A 974 6.38 27.56 -1.33
CA VAL A 974 7.84 27.44 -1.34
C VAL A 974 8.40 27.66 0.07
N TYR A 975 7.95 28.69 0.78
CA TYR A 975 8.37 28.95 2.16
C TYR A 975 8.02 27.80 3.11
N LYS A 976 6.78 27.26 3.05
CA LYS A 976 6.39 26.12 3.89
C LYS A 976 7.22 24.87 3.62
N LYS A 977 7.56 24.61 2.35
CA LYS A 977 8.43 23.50 1.98
C LYS A 977 9.85 23.69 2.51
N ALA A 978 10.41 24.89 2.36
CA ALA A 978 11.74 25.23 2.88
C ALA A 978 11.82 25.18 4.42
N GLN A 979 10.80 25.72 5.09
CA GLN A 979 10.66 25.69 6.55
C GLN A 979 10.57 24.26 7.09
N PHE A 980 9.78 23.39 6.43
CA PHE A 980 9.65 22.00 6.83
C PHE A 980 10.93 21.19 6.59
N ALA A 981 11.62 21.43 5.48
CA ALA A 981 12.88 20.76 5.15
C ALA A 981 14.02 21.12 6.12
N THR A 982 13.94 22.28 6.77
CA THR A 982 14.95 22.78 7.71
C THR A 982 14.52 22.70 9.18
N HIS A 983 13.37 22.07 9.47
CA HIS A 983 12.89 21.94 10.84
C HIS A 983 13.82 21.01 11.66
N PRO A 984 14.25 21.40 12.87
CA PRO A 984 15.20 20.64 13.70
C PRO A 984 14.80 19.17 13.93
N ASP A 985 13.51 18.90 14.08
CA ASP A 985 12.96 17.55 14.29
C ASP A 985 13.00 16.63 13.05
N LYS A 986 13.40 17.15 11.89
CA LYS A 986 13.50 16.40 10.63
C LYS A 986 14.95 16.03 10.28
N VAL A 987 15.92 16.49 11.07
CA VAL A 987 17.35 16.35 10.79
C VAL A 987 17.99 15.47 11.89
N PRO A 988 18.93 14.57 11.56
CA PRO A 988 19.66 13.79 12.55
C PRO A 988 20.32 14.68 13.61
N GLU A 989 20.56 14.16 14.82
CA GLU A 989 21.13 14.92 15.95
C GLU A 989 22.39 15.72 15.58
N VAL A 990 23.26 15.14 14.75
CA VAL A 990 24.51 15.73 14.26
C VAL A 990 24.29 17.03 13.46
N GLY A 991 23.12 17.21 12.85
CA GLY A 991 22.75 18.39 12.06
C GLY A 991 21.74 19.34 12.73
N LYS A 992 21.30 19.03 13.96
CA LYS A 992 20.19 19.73 14.61
C LYS A 992 20.49 21.21 14.90
N ALA A 993 21.69 21.51 15.40
CA ALA A 993 22.11 22.89 15.67
C ALA A 993 22.16 23.76 14.40
N GLN A 994 22.60 23.19 13.27
CA GLN A 994 22.62 23.88 11.99
C GLN A 994 21.20 24.09 11.43
N ALA A 995 20.30 23.13 11.63
CA ALA A 995 18.89 23.22 11.28
C ALA A 995 18.16 24.28 12.12
N GLU A 996 18.42 24.35 13.44
CA GLU A 996 17.89 25.39 14.34
C GLU A 996 18.32 26.79 13.93
N ALA A 997 19.60 26.98 13.61
CA ALA A 997 20.12 28.26 13.12
C ALA A 997 19.45 28.69 11.80
N ARG A 998 19.28 27.76 10.86
CA ARG A 998 18.58 28.01 9.59
C ARG A 998 17.09 28.29 9.77
N PHE A 999 16.42 27.55 10.63
CA PHE A 999 14.99 27.75 10.94
C PHE A 999 14.75 29.13 11.57
N LYS A 1000 15.62 29.54 12.51
CA LYS A 1000 15.56 30.88 13.11
C LYS A 1000 15.78 31.98 12.08
N ALA A 1001 16.72 31.81 11.15
CA ALA A 1001 16.95 32.75 10.06
C ALA A 1001 15.75 32.85 9.11
N PHE A 1002 15.01 31.75 8.87
CA PHE A 1002 13.78 31.77 8.08
C PHE A 1002 12.65 32.55 8.76
N GLU A 1003 12.45 32.37 10.07
CA GLU A 1003 11.43 33.12 10.81
C GLU A 1003 11.77 34.62 10.87
N GLU A 1004 13.04 34.96 11.04
CA GLU A 1004 13.50 36.35 11.02
C GLU A 1004 13.28 37.00 9.65
N LYS A 1005 13.64 36.31 8.55
CA LYS A 1005 13.43 36.84 7.20
C LYS A 1005 11.94 36.99 6.86
N LYS A 1006 11.08 36.09 7.31
CA LYS A 1006 9.61 36.23 7.21
C LYS A 1006 9.11 37.43 8.00
N GLY A 1007 9.61 37.65 9.21
CA GLY A 1007 9.27 38.82 10.02
C GLY A 1007 9.63 40.12 9.31
N ASN A 1008 10.83 40.18 8.72
CA ASN A 1008 11.30 41.33 7.94
C ASN A 1008 10.47 41.56 6.67
N PHE A 1009 10.22 40.50 5.90
CA PHE A 1009 9.36 40.54 4.71
C PHE A 1009 7.96 41.08 5.04
N LEU A 1010 7.31 40.55 6.08
CA LEU A 1010 6.00 41.02 6.53
C LEU A 1010 6.02 42.48 6.99
N LYS A 1011 7.07 42.89 7.71
CA LYS A 1011 7.21 44.26 8.21
C LYS A 1011 7.39 45.26 7.07
N GLU A 1012 8.19 44.92 6.07
CA GLU A 1012 8.40 45.76 4.87
C GLU A 1012 7.14 45.82 4.01
N LEU A 1013 6.49 44.68 3.78
CA LEU A 1013 5.23 44.60 3.04
C LEU A 1013 4.12 45.37 3.75
N LYS A 1014 4.01 45.24 5.08
CA LYS A 1014 3.07 46.02 5.90
C LYS A 1014 3.36 47.51 5.82
N LYS A 1015 4.62 47.95 5.88
CA LYS A 1015 5.01 49.37 5.77
C LYS A 1015 4.67 49.96 4.39
N LEU A 1016 4.75 49.16 3.34
CA LEU A 1016 4.34 49.55 1.98
C LEU A 1016 2.82 49.60 1.83
N LEU A 1017 2.12 48.57 2.32
CA LEU A 1017 0.67 48.42 2.16
C LEU A 1017 -0.14 49.26 3.17
N SER A 1018 0.39 49.58 4.35
CA SER A 1018 -0.28 50.43 5.35
C SER A 1018 -0.50 51.87 4.86
N LYS A 1019 0.12 52.26 3.74
CA LYS A 1019 -0.16 53.51 3.04
C LYS A 1019 -1.43 53.45 2.17
N GLN A 1020 -2.02 52.28 1.95
CA GLN A 1020 -3.23 52.07 1.12
C GLN A 1020 -4.32 51.22 1.78
N ILE A 1021 -3.98 50.38 2.77
CA ILE A 1021 -4.90 49.42 3.38
C ILE A 1021 -4.71 49.48 4.89
N ASN A 1022 -5.69 50.04 5.58
CA ASN A 1022 -5.70 50.07 7.04
C ASN A 1022 -6.18 48.72 7.59
N THR A 1023 -5.36 47.67 7.46
CA THR A 1023 -5.64 46.34 8.04
C THR A 1023 -4.64 46.04 9.15
N SER A 1024 -5.17 45.85 10.36
CA SER A 1024 -4.38 45.57 11.57
C SER A 1024 -3.65 44.22 11.51
N ASP A 1025 -4.11 43.27 10.69
CA ASP A 1025 -3.78 41.85 10.82
C ASP A 1025 -3.35 41.17 9.50
N LEU A 1026 -2.24 41.61 8.90
CA LEU A 1026 -1.54 40.84 7.85
C LEU A 1026 -0.80 39.65 8.48
N VAL A 1027 -1.54 38.60 8.81
CA VAL A 1027 -0.98 37.29 9.15
C VAL A 1027 -0.65 36.55 7.84
N PHE A 1028 0.40 35.71 7.83
CA PHE A 1028 0.86 34.88 6.68
C PHE A 1028 -0.19 33.81 6.27
N SER A 1029 -1.40 34.24 5.94
CA SER A 1029 -2.52 33.40 5.54
C SER A 1029 -2.62 33.38 4.01
N LYS A 1030 -3.09 32.27 3.44
CA LYS A 1030 -3.35 32.20 1.99
C LYS A 1030 -4.31 33.30 1.53
N GLN A 1031 -5.25 33.69 2.39
CA GLN A 1031 -6.23 34.75 2.11
C GLN A 1031 -5.56 36.13 2.02
N SER A 1032 -4.61 36.43 2.90
CA SER A 1032 -3.87 37.70 2.89
C SER A 1032 -3.04 37.88 1.60
N PHE A 1033 -2.41 36.81 1.12
CA PHE A 1033 -1.63 36.85 -0.12
C PHE A 1033 -2.48 36.83 -1.38
N ALA A 1034 -3.62 36.14 -1.36
CA ALA A 1034 -4.60 36.24 -2.45
C ALA A 1034 -5.15 37.67 -2.57
N ILE A 1035 -5.33 38.39 -1.45
CA ILE A 1035 -5.69 39.82 -1.47
C ILE A 1035 -4.56 40.66 -2.09
N ILE A 1036 -3.30 40.39 -1.77
CA ILE A 1036 -2.15 41.13 -2.31
C ILE A 1036 -1.96 40.84 -3.81
N ASP A 1037 -2.01 39.57 -4.22
CA ASP A 1037 -2.01 39.15 -5.64
C ASP A 1037 -3.18 39.82 -6.38
N ALA A 1038 -4.38 39.81 -5.81
CA ALA A 1038 -5.56 40.45 -6.39
C ALA A 1038 -5.40 41.97 -6.54
N LEU A 1039 -4.86 42.67 -5.54
CA LEU A 1039 -4.64 44.12 -5.60
C LEU A 1039 -3.58 44.53 -6.63
N PHE A 1040 -2.63 43.64 -6.91
CA PHE A 1040 -1.63 43.80 -7.96
C PHE A 1040 -2.21 43.59 -9.36
N ILE A 1041 -3.18 42.69 -9.50
CA ILE A 1041 -3.85 42.37 -10.77
C ILE A 1041 -4.93 43.41 -11.12
N VAL A 1042 -5.61 44.00 -10.13
CA VAL A 1042 -6.73 44.95 -10.33
C VAL A 1042 -6.29 46.32 -10.87
N ASN A 1043 -4.99 46.64 -10.87
CA ASN A 1043 -4.46 47.93 -11.32
C ASN A 1043 -3.46 47.81 -12.49
N TYR A 1044 -3.59 46.76 -13.30
CA TYR A 1044 -2.83 46.55 -14.54
C TYR A 1044 -3.72 46.54 -15.77
#